data_AF-A0A9E4WGG9-F1
#
_entry.id   AF-A0A9E4WGG9-F1
#
_cell.length_a   1.000
_cell.length_b   1.000
_cell.length_c   1.000
_cell.angle_alpha   90.00
_cell.angle_beta   90.00
_cell.angle_gamma   90.00
#
_symmetry.space_group_name_H-M   'P 1'
#
loop_
_entity.id
_entity.type
_entity.pdbx_description
1 polymer ?
#
loop_
_entity_poly.entity_id
_entity_poly.type
_entity_poly.pdbx_seq_one_letter_code
_entity_poly.pdbx_strand_id
1 'polypeptide(L)'
;MFATADRKRLLVGLLLLVIIMGAFLAFNRLPKIGIVGEDLDAVSSPGRQCFQGFCIDRDPGTSFITRWIKFSISYLRLVTIGMTFAFITAGLAEAFLFSKSVGRGLPTAGVFRRTVQGAAAGGMMNLCSACIVPVSSAFHKRASIEGAVAMVQGSTTLNIPALAMVFFVFSPVLGFSRLILAVIGALIIGPIVVLSVRRERTRPVEIPDMSQDPADRLGWKQILLPAFRQWAKSSIGWAIRLSPIMILAGFASGLVIQWLSPEVVATYLGNDVRGVLIAATFGLLINVPLLFEIPLVALLLLLGMGTAPAATLLFAAAAGGPVTFWGLAKLMPRKAIATFATATWTVGAVGGLLVLLGGAFFWEEAGLRDRVAKASERRTVEELFLASADDPVDRADYPEVFDGTPASDEFAPFQNIAPQIGTDALIENRYPGVAIFDFDRDGDLDFYVTSAESNALFQITRGGPNKLFRNDGDGLFTEVAASAGVAAETHNSTAVAACDFDNDGYQDLYVGAQGRIGDNLDYRSAAQDPALAAVVQDRLFLNNGDGTFTDITATAFAEHANVRSAASIACGDVDNDGWTDIYVGNRADQDFVRFDTSRHHGHYNTFFRNNGLDENGNLTFSDLTLEAGLVSPPIRMRDPDGNPITFPRPGGEPIEGFDISVVDANGNVVGDPAGQTWATMFFDHDSDGDLDLWVADDGDRLKVYRNDSTANGISFTSIEEQLGIDQMGQWMGFALGDYDGDGDLDVFVTNMGFQPLARPWTGVPSPDCVYYHPSESGTCFHALIENRVNEGADPNRRG
;
A
#
# COMPACT_ATOMS: atom_id res chain seq x y z
N MET A 1 19.50 -50.40 23.56
CA MET A 1 18.72 -49.61 22.57
C MET A 1 19.17 -49.79 21.11
N PHE A 2 20.43 -50.18 20.82
CA PHE A 2 21.00 -50.28 19.45
C PHE A 2 21.26 -51.72 18.95
N ALA A 3 20.34 -52.64 19.22
CA ALA A 3 20.60 -54.08 19.08
C ALA A 3 20.62 -54.62 17.63
N THR A 4 20.01 -53.90 16.67
CA THR A 4 19.90 -54.37 15.27
C THR A 4 20.30 -53.30 14.27
N ALA A 5 20.76 -53.69 13.09
CA ALA A 5 21.14 -52.77 12.02
C ALA A 5 19.97 -51.86 11.60
N ASP A 6 18.74 -52.34 11.76
CA ASP A 6 17.51 -51.67 11.40
C ASP A 6 17.16 -50.51 12.33
N ARG A 7 17.32 -50.72 13.64
CA ARG A 7 17.10 -49.66 14.63
C ARG A 7 18.14 -48.55 14.49
N LYS A 8 19.37 -48.88 14.11
CA LYS A 8 20.44 -47.89 13.81
C LYS A 8 20.08 -47.04 12.59
N ARG A 9 19.55 -47.65 11.51
CA ARG A 9 19.08 -46.92 10.32
C ARG A 9 17.86 -46.05 10.59
N LEU A 10 16.88 -46.59 11.31
CA LEU A 10 15.66 -45.86 11.65
C LEU A 10 15.97 -44.62 12.51
N LEU A 11 16.84 -44.75 13.51
CA LEU A 11 17.20 -43.64 14.39
C LEU A 11 17.94 -42.52 13.65
N VAL A 12 18.92 -42.86 12.81
CA VAL A 12 19.62 -41.87 11.98
C VAL A 12 18.69 -41.26 10.93
N GLY A 13 17.80 -42.06 10.34
CA GLY A 13 16.78 -41.58 9.41
C GLY A 13 15.83 -40.55 10.04
N LEU A 14 15.34 -40.82 11.25
CA LEU A 14 14.47 -39.88 11.98
C LEU A 14 15.21 -38.59 12.36
N LEU A 15 16.47 -38.69 12.79
CA LEU A 15 17.28 -37.51 13.13
C LEU A 15 17.57 -36.64 11.89
N LEU A 16 17.94 -37.25 10.77
CA LEU A 16 18.11 -36.55 9.50
C LEU A 16 16.81 -35.92 9.02
N LEU A 17 15.68 -36.60 9.18
CA LEU A 17 14.36 -36.08 8.83
C LEU A 17 14.06 -34.80 9.61
N VAL A 18 14.31 -34.77 10.92
CA VAL A 18 14.12 -33.56 11.75
C VAL A 18 15.01 -32.41 11.29
N ILE A 19 16.28 -32.68 10.97
CA ILE A 19 17.23 -31.65 10.49
C ILE A 19 16.79 -31.07 9.15
N ILE A 20 16.50 -31.94 8.17
CA ILE A 20 16.03 -31.54 6.84
C ILE A 20 14.74 -30.73 6.96
N MET A 21 13.89 -31.10 7.91
CA MET A 21 12.63 -30.42 8.14
C MET A 21 12.79 -29.04 8.81
N GLY A 22 13.65 -28.93 9.81
CA GLY A 22 13.98 -27.64 10.42
C GLY A 22 14.57 -26.68 9.40
N ALA A 23 15.47 -27.15 8.53
CA ALA A 23 16.02 -26.36 7.44
C ALA A 23 14.94 -25.96 6.41
N PHE A 24 14.03 -26.86 6.04
CA PHE A 24 12.92 -26.53 5.15
C PHE A 24 12.02 -25.43 5.74
N LEU A 25 11.70 -25.51 7.03
CA LEU A 25 10.88 -24.50 7.70
C LEU A 25 11.59 -23.14 7.76
N ALA A 26 12.88 -23.13 8.14
CA ALA A 26 13.66 -21.91 8.27
C ALA A 26 13.93 -21.18 6.95
N PHE A 27 14.27 -21.91 5.88
CA PHE A 27 14.65 -21.31 4.60
C PHE A 27 13.49 -21.13 3.61
N ASN A 28 12.33 -21.77 3.84
CA ASN A 28 11.20 -21.73 2.90
C ASN A 28 9.90 -21.20 3.51
N ARG A 29 9.58 -21.54 4.77
CA ARG A 29 8.28 -21.20 5.40
C ARG A 29 8.33 -19.91 6.22
N LEU A 30 9.26 -19.78 7.16
CA LEU A 30 9.30 -18.64 8.08
C LEU A 30 9.50 -17.28 7.37
N PRO A 31 10.39 -17.14 6.36
CA PRO A 31 10.57 -15.86 5.66
C PRO A 31 9.29 -15.39 4.95
N LYS A 32 8.43 -16.32 4.52
CA LYS A 32 7.17 -16.00 3.83
C LYS A 32 6.02 -15.62 4.76
N ILE A 33 6.17 -15.77 6.08
CA ILE A 33 5.14 -15.36 7.05
C ILE A 33 5.28 -13.86 7.36
N GLY A 34 6.50 -13.30 7.37
CA GLY A 34 6.74 -11.88 7.62
C GLY A 34 6.29 -10.95 6.49
N ILE A 35 6.34 -11.43 5.24
CA ILE A 35 6.01 -10.64 4.03
C ILE A 35 4.48 -10.60 3.78
N VAL A 36 3.68 -11.37 4.53
CA VAL A 36 2.21 -11.45 4.32
C VAL A 36 1.54 -10.10 4.53
N GLY A 37 2.00 -9.30 5.49
CA GLY A 37 1.48 -7.94 5.72
C GLY A 37 1.83 -6.99 4.58
N GLU A 38 3.12 -6.89 4.24
CA GLU A 38 3.66 -5.97 3.22
C GLU A 38 3.17 -6.30 1.79
N ASP A 39 2.97 -7.57 1.45
CA ASP A 39 2.49 -7.99 0.12
C ASP A 39 0.96 -7.82 -0.05
N LEU A 40 0.18 -7.73 1.03
CA LEU A 40 -1.26 -7.49 0.93
C LEU A 40 -1.56 -6.05 0.47
N ASP A 41 -0.67 -5.10 0.77
CA ASP A 41 -0.76 -3.69 0.36
C ASP A 41 -0.24 -3.45 -1.07
N ALA A 42 0.70 -4.28 -1.56
CA ALA A 42 1.24 -4.18 -2.92
C ALA A 42 0.27 -4.66 -4.02
N VAL A 43 -0.69 -5.53 -3.69
CA VAL A 43 -1.65 -6.12 -4.65
C VAL A 43 -2.77 -5.16 -5.04
N SER A 44 -3.00 -4.10 -4.28
CA SER A 44 -3.94 -3.03 -4.62
C SER A 44 -3.41 -2.05 -5.69
N SER A 45 -2.16 -2.19 -6.15
CA SER A 45 -1.59 -1.30 -7.18
C SER A 45 -2.13 -1.61 -8.60
N PRO A 46 -2.47 -0.60 -9.42
CA PRO A 46 -3.07 -0.81 -10.75
C PRO A 46 -2.15 -1.49 -11.79
N GLY A 47 -0.82 -1.43 -11.59
CA GLY A 47 0.17 -1.86 -12.60
C GLY A 47 0.71 -3.29 -12.42
N ARG A 48 0.82 -3.79 -11.18
CA ARG A 48 1.35 -5.13 -10.87
C ARG A 48 0.71 -5.71 -9.62
N GLN A 49 -0.14 -6.72 -9.80
CA GLN A 49 -0.71 -7.45 -8.68
C GLN A 49 0.25 -8.57 -8.26
N CYS A 50 1.07 -8.32 -7.24
CA CYS A 50 2.11 -9.23 -6.77
C CYS A 50 1.83 -9.75 -5.36
N PHE A 51 1.69 -11.07 -5.17
CA PHE A 51 1.57 -11.66 -3.82
C PHE A 51 2.62 -12.75 -3.62
N GLN A 52 3.48 -12.65 -2.60
CA GLN A 52 4.59 -13.58 -2.32
C GLN A 52 5.49 -13.87 -3.52
N GLY A 53 5.78 -12.84 -4.33
CA GLY A 53 6.56 -12.95 -5.57
C GLY A 53 5.78 -13.48 -6.79
N PHE A 54 4.46 -13.65 -6.69
CA PHE A 54 3.58 -13.97 -7.83
C PHE A 54 2.94 -12.71 -8.38
N CYS A 55 3.50 -12.21 -9.48
CA CYS A 55 2.98 -11.04 -10.16
C CYS A 55 2.14 -11.43 -11.38
N ILE A 56 0.96 -10.84 -11.51
CA ILE A 56 0.25 -10.76 -12.79
C ILE A 56 0.56 -9.37 -13.36
N ASP A 57 1.53 -9.31 -14.29
CA ASP A 57 1.79 -8.11 -15.10
C ASP A 57 0.60 -7.87 -16.03
N ARG A 58 0.06 -6.65 -16.06
CA ARG A 58 -1.02 -6.26 -16.99
C ARG A 58 -0.66 -5.10 -17.90
N ASP A 59 0.62 -4.71 -17.93
CA ASP A 59 1.12 -3.66 -18.79
C ASP A 59 0.67 -3.87 -20.26
N PRO A 60 -0.15 -2.95 -20.81
CA PRO A 60 -0.68 -3.05 -22.16
C PRO A 60 0.42 -3.07 -23.24
N GLY A 61 1.66 -2.67 -22.91
CA GLY A 61 2.82 -2.77 -23.81
C GLY A 61 3.49 -4.15 -23.89
N THR A 62 3.08 -5.14 -23.08
CA THR A 62 3.73 -6.46 -23.03
C THR A 62 2.96 -7.55 -23.80
N SER A 63 3.66 -8.45 -24.48
CA SER A 63 3.01 -9.58 -25.17
C SER A 63 2.57 -10.69 -24.20
N PHE A 64 1.49 -11.42 -24.54
CA PHE A 64 1.01 -12.59 -23.77
C PHE A 64 2.11 -13.64 -23.52
N ILE A 65 2.93 -13.92 -24.55
CA ILE A 65 4.02 -14.90 -24.46
C ILE A 65 5.09 -14.43 -23.47
N THR A 66 5.43 -13.14 -23.50
CA THR A 66 6.40 -12.54 -22.57
C THR A 66 5.93 -12.66 -21.13
N ARG A 67 4.65 -12.34 -20.86
CA ARG A 67 4.05 -12.48 -19.53
C ARG A 67 4.02 -13.93 -19.05
N TRP A 68 3.60 -14.84 -19.92
CA TRP A 68 3.56 -16.28 -19.64
C TRP A 68 4.94 -16.85 -19.30
N ILE A 69 5.98 -16.50 -20.06
CA ILE A 69 7.36 -16.95 -19.83
C ILE A 69 7.90 -16.36 -18.52
N LYS A 70 7.74 -15.05 -18.29
CA LYS A 70 8.18 -14.39 -17.04
C LYS A 70 7.53 -15.05 -15.82
N PHE A 71 6.22 -15.22 -15.85
CA PHE A 71 5.47 -15.88 -14.78
C PHE A 71 5.97 -17.33 -14.55
N SER A 72 6.12 -18.11 -15.62
CA SER A 72 6.55 -19.51 -15.53
C SER A 72 7.97 -19.67 -14.97
N ILE A 73 8.88 -18.75 -15.29
CA ILE A 73 10.25 -18.72 -14.75
C ILE A 73 10.24 -18.35 -13.26
N SER A 74 9.50 -17.30 -12.89
CA SER A 74 9.34 -16.91 -11.48
C SER A 74 8.74 -18.03 -10.64
N TYR A 75 7.70 -18.69 -11.19
CA TYR A 75 7.12 -19.90 -10.60
C TYR A 75 8.17 -20.97 -10.37
N LEU A 76 8.96 -21.35 -11.40
CA LEU A 76 10.00 -22.35 -11.26
C LEU A 76 11.05 -22.00 -10.21
N ARG A 77 11.47 -20.73 -10.14
CA ARG A 77 12.44 -20.25 -9.15
C ARG A 77 11.91 -20.45 -7.72
N LEU A 78 10.64 -20.12 -7.48
CA LEU A 78 9.98 -20.25 -6.18
C LEU A 78 9.74 -21.73 -5.79
N VAL A 79 9.46 -22.60 -6.76
CA VAL A 79 9.19 -24.05 -6.50
C VAL A 79 10.49 -24.83 -6.27
N THR A 80 11.62 -24.41 -6.84
CA THR A 80 12.88 -25.20 -6.90
C THR A 80 13.43 -25.59 -5.54
N ILE A 81 13.37 -24.68 -4.55
CA ILE A 81 13.79 -24.99 -3.18
C ILE A 81 12.91 -26.09 -2.59
N GLY A 82 11.58 -25.96 -2.71
CA GLY A 82 10.62 -26.95 -2.20
C GLY A 82 10.78 -28.33 -2.86
N MET A 83 11.04 -28.37 -4.17
CA MET A 83 11.33 -29.61 -4.90
C MET A 83 12.59 -30.31 -4.43
N THR A 84 13.64 -29.52 -4.18
CA THR A 84 14.93 -30.06 -3.71
C THR A 84 14.77 -30.75 -2.36
N PHE A 85 14.09 -30.09 -1.42
CA PHE A 85 13.75 -30.70 -0.13
C PHE A 85 12.86 -31.94 -0.29
N ALA A 86 11.93 -31.94 -1.25
CA ALA A 86 11.05 -33.08 -1.49
C ALA A 86 11.82 -34.34 -1.96
N PHE A 87 12.72 -34.18 -2.92
CA PHE A 87 13.51 -35.29 -3.46
C PHE A 87 14.53 -35.81 -2.44
N ILE A 88 15.08 -34.93 -1.61
CA ILE A 88 15.97 -35.31 -0.51
C ILE A 88 15.21 -36.14 0.54
N THR A 89 14.04 -35.68 0.99
CA THR A 89 13.20 -36.40 1.94
C THR A 89 12.70 -37.74 1.38
N ALA A 90 12.33 -37.77 0.10
CA ALA A 90 11.96 -38.98 -0.62
C ALA A 90 13.06 -40.05 -0.60
N GLY A 91 14.29 -39.66 -0.96
CA GLY A 91 15.42 -40.59 -0.92
C GLY A 91 15.75 -41.04 0.50
N LEU A 92 15.55 -40.19 1.51
CA LEU A 92 15.79 -40.51 2.92
C LEU A 92 14.79 -41.56 3.39
N ALA A 93 13.52 -41.40 3.01
CA ALA A 93 12.47 -42.36 3.30
C ALA A 93 12.77 -43.74 2.70
N GLU A 94 13.22 -43.79 1.43
CA GLU A 94 13.55 -45.05 0.75
C GLU A 94 14.83 -45.72 1.30
N ALA A 95 15.82 -44.95 1.76
CA ALA A 95 17.10 -45.46 2.23
C ALA A 95 17.15 -45.80 3.72
N PHE A 96 16.49 -45.02 4.58
CA PHE A 96 16.62 -45.10 6.04
C PHE A 96 15.31 -45.49 6.76
N LEU A 97 14.19 -44.84 6.43
CA LEU A 97 12.92 -45.04 7.16
C LEU A 97 12.23 -46.35 6.76
N PHE A 98 12.25 -46.67 5.47
CA PHE A 98 11.63 -47.86 4.89
C PHE A 98 12.68 -48.77 4.24
N SER A 99 13.74 -49.14 4.97
CA SER A 99 14.74 -50.11 4.49
C SER A 99 14.19 -51.56 4.50
N LYS A 100 14.82 -52.50 3.76
CA LYS A 100 14.27 -53.85 3.41
C LYS A 100 13.76 -54.70 4.59
N SER A 101 14.13 -54.36 5.81
CA SER A 101 13.96 -55.15 7.04
C SER A 101 13.00 -54.53 8.08
N VAL A 102 12.58 -53.26 7.91
CA VAL A 102 11.78 -52.50 8.91
C VAL A 102 10.26 -52.72 8.79
N GLY A 103 9.79 -53.41 7.74
CA GLY A 103 8.36 -53.60 7.45
C GLY A 103 7.56 -54.53 8.40
N ARG A 104 8.19 -55.13 9.41
CA ARG A 104 7.58 -56.16 10.28
C ARG A 104 6.58 -55.65 11.35
N GLY A 105 6.41 -54.34 11.51
CA GLY A 105 5.84 -53.76 12.75
C GLY A 105 4.44 -53.13 12.71
N LEU A 106 3.73 -53.07 11.58
CA LEU A 106 2.41 -52.41 11.53
C LEU A 106 1.28 -53.44 11.68
N PRO A 107 0.54 -53.45 12.82
CA PRO A 107 -0.47 -54.47 13.10
C PRO A 107 -1.65 -54.38 12.14
N THR A 108 -2.07 -55.54 11.63
CA THR A 108 -3.21 -55.73 10.74
C THR A 108 -4.54 -55.66 11.52
N ALA A 109 -5.12 -54.46 11.66
CA ALA A 109 -6.47 -54.26 12.20
C ALA A 109 -7.45 -53.71 11.14
N GLY A 110 -8.76 -53.63 11.44
CA GLY A 110 -9.84 -53.32 10.50
C GLY A 110 -9.72 -51.98 9.73
N VAL A 111 -10.48 -51.84 8.64
CA VAL A 111 -10.40 -50.75 7.64
C VAL A 111 -10.39 -49.36 8.29
N PHE A 112 -11.28 -49.08 9.23
CA PHE A 112 -11.36 -47.78 9.91
C PHE A 112 -10.12 -47.47 10.77
N ARG A 113 -9.60 -48.48 11.50
CA ARG A 113 -8.38 -48.32 12.31
C ARG A 113 -7.14 -48.12 11.44
N ARG A 114 -7.09 -48.72 10.23
CA ARG A 114 -6.04 -48.46 9.22
C ARG A 114 -6.12 -47.03 8.67
N THR A 115 -7.32 -46.52 8.42
CA THR A 115 -7.52 -45.14 7.96
C THR A 115 -7.04 -44.12 8.99
N VAL A 116 -7.40 -44.31 10.27
CA VAL A 116 -6.99 -43.40 11.36
C VAL A 116 -5.48 -43.48 11.63
N GLN A 117 -4.88 -44.68 11.63
CA GLN A 117 -3.43 -44.85 11.79
C GLN A 117 -2.65 -44.28 10.59
N GLY A 118 -3.17 -44.47 9.38
CA GLY A 118 -2.63 -43.89 8.15
C GLY A 118 -2.71 -42.36 8.14
N ALA A 119 -3.79 -41.78 8.65
CA ALA A 119 -3.95 -40.33 8.78
C ALA A 119 -2.97 -39.72 9.80
N ALA A 120 -2.82 -40.35 10.97
CA ALA A 120 -1.89 -39.88 12.00
C ALA A 120 -0.41 -39.99 11.58
N ALA A 121 -0.03 -41.09 10.92
CA ALA A 121 1.33 -41.27 10.40
C ALA A 121 1.60 -40.42 9.14
N GLY A 122 0.57 -40.23 8.30
CA GLY A 122 0.65 -39.45 7.06
C GLY A 122 0.85 -37.95 7.30
N GLY A 123 0.18 -37.36 8.30
CA GLY A 123 0.34 -35.95 8.65
C GLY A 123 1.75 -35.58 9.13
N MET A 124 2.39 -36.47 9.91
CA MET A 124 3.78 -36.27 10.36
C MET A 124 4.82 -36.44 9.25
N MET A 125 4.51 -37.22 8.21
CA MET A 125 5.41 -37.42 7.06
C MET A 125 5.25 -36.35 5.97
N ASN A 126 4.25 -35.48 6.06
CA ASN A 126 3.86 -34.61 4.94
C ASN A 126 3.98 -33.11 5.22
N LEU A 127 5.23 -32.66 5.23
CA LEU A 127 5.55 -31.24 5.24
C LEU A 127 5.81 -30.68 3.82
N CYS A 128 5.64 -31.52 2.78
CA CYS A 128 5.74 -31.14 1.37
C CYS A 128 4.90 -32.04 0.43
N SER A 129 3.99 -31.48 -0.38
CA SER A 129 3.14 -32.25 -1.31
C SER A 129 3.91 -33.05 -2.36
N ALA A 130 5.09 -32.58 -2.76
CA ALA A 130 5.92 -33.30 -3.72
C ALA A 130 6.56 -34.57 -3.12
N CYS A 131 6.54 -34.75 -1.79
CA CYS A 131 6.98 -35.97 -1.13
C CYS A 131 5.97 -37.13 -1.24
N ILE A 132 4.71 -36.84 -1.60
CA ILE A 132 3.62 -37.83 -1.61
C ILE A 132 3.91 -38.96 -2.59
N VAL A 133 4.32 -38.63 -3.82
CA VAL A 133 4.57 -39.63 -4.87
C VAL A 133 5.77 -40.53 -4.54
N PRO A 134 6.93 -40.00 -4.12
CA PRO A 134 8.06 -40.85 -3.74
C PRO A 134 7.83 -41.68 -2.47
N VAL A 135 7.20 -41.09 -1.43
CA VAL A 135 6.91 -41.80 -0.17
C VAL A 135 5.88 -42.90 -0.40
N SER A 136 4.81 -42.63 -1.16
CA SER A 136 3.81 -43.65 -1.52
C SER A 136 4.39 -44.74 -2.42
N SER A 137 5.28 -44.40 -3.36
CA SER A 137 6.00 -45.38 -4.19
C SER A 137 6.96 -46.24 -3.37
N ALA A 138 7.60 -45.70 -2.34
CA ALA A 138 8.46 -46.47 -1.43
C ALA A 138 7.62 -47.41 -0.54
N PHE A 139 6.43 -46.97 -0.13
CA PHE A 139 5.51 -47.71 0.73
C PHE A 139 4.73 -48.82 -0.01
N HIS A 140 4.26 -48.55 -1.24
CA HIS A 140 3.50 -49.51 -2.06
C HIS A 140 4.29 -50.78 -2.40
N LYS A 141 5.61 -50.68 -2.54
CA LYS A 141 6.47 -51.85 -2.74
C LYS A 141 6.40 -52.86 -1.59
N ARG A 142 5.80 -52.51 -0.42
CA ARG A 142 5.92 -53.29 0.83
C ARG A 142 4.67 -53.31 1.74
N ALA A 143 3.59 -52.60 1.42
CA ALA A 143 2.36 -52.53 2.24
C ALA A 143 1.09 -52.73 1.39
N SER A 144 -0.04 -53.10 2.04
CA SER A 144 -1.32 -53.31 1.35
C SER A 144 -1.83 -52.04 0.67
N ILE A 145 -2.54 -52.19 -0.47
CA ILE A 145 -3.14 -51.08 -1.24
C ILE A 145 -4.01 -50.19 -0.33
N GLU A 146 -4.75 -50.79 0.60
CA GLU A 146 -5.60 -50.06 1.56
C GLU A 146 -4.81 -49.13 2.48
N GLY A 147 -3.63 -49.56 2.96
CA GLY A 147 -2.75 -48.76 3.81
C GLY A 147 -2.02 -47.65 3.04
N ALA A 148 -1.68 -47.91 1.77
CA ALA A 148 -1.11 -46.89 0.90
C ALA A 148 -2.14 -45.79 0.56
N VAL A 149 -3.40 -46.16 0.34
CA VAL A 149 -4.50 -45.20 0.10
C VAL A 149 -4.77 -44.33 1.32
N ALA A 150 -4.90 -44.94 2.51
CA ALA A 150 -5.12 -44.22 3.76
C ALA A 150 -3.98 -43.24 4.09
N MET A 151 -2.73 -43.65 3.84
CA MET A 151 -1.55 -42.80 4.05
C MET A 151 -1.50 -41.63 3.06
N VAL A 152 -1.75 -41.88 1.77
CA VAL A 152 -1.74 -40.82 0.75
C VAL A 152 -2.81 -39.77 1.04
N GLN A 153 -3.99 -40.18 1.50
CA GLN A 153 -5.08 -39.24 1.74
C GLN A 153 -4.92 -38.39 3.00
N GLY A 154 -4.56 -39.00 4.12
CA GLY A 154 -4.24 -38.23 5.32
C GLY A 154 -3.07 -37.29 5.12
N SER A 155 -2.16 -37.64 4.21
CA SER A 155 -1.04 -36.82 3.77
C SER A 155 -1.52 -35.63 2.91
N THR A 156 -2.32 -35.84 1.87
CA THR A 156 -2.80 -34.76 0.98
C THR A 156 -3.66 -33.71 1.69
N THR A 157 -4.49 -34.12 2.65
CA THR A 157 -5.49 -33.23 3.24
C THR A 157 -5.05 -32.56 4.55
N LEU A 158 -4.24 -33.21 5.39
CA LEU A 158 -3.88 -32.72 6.74
C LEU A 158 -2.45 -32.14 6.83
N ASN A 159 -2.04 -31.32 5.86
CA ASN A 159 -0.76 -30.61 5.95
C ASN A 159 -0.84 -29.50 7.02
N ILE A 160 -0.27 -29.77 8.20
CA ILE A 160 -0.35 -28.88 9.38
C ILE A 160 0.23 -27.47 9.09
N PRO A 161 1.44 -27.30 8.50
CA PRO A 161 1.91 -25.97 8.14
C PRO A 161 1.06 -25.24 7.10
N ALA A 162 0.46 -25.95 6.14
CA ALA A 162 -0.42 -25.33 5.15
C ALA A 162 -1.74 -24.89 5.80
N LEU A 163 -2.29 -25.70 6.71
CA LEU A 163 -3.44 -25.34 7.54
C LEU A 163 -3.11 -24.10 8.39
N ALA A 164 -2.01 -24.11 9.13
CA ALA A 164 -1.55 -22.97 9.91
C ALA A 164 -1.38 -21.71 9.05
N MET A 165 -0.78 -21.83 7.87
CA MET A 165 -0.65 -20.70 6.94
C MET A 165 -2.01 -20.19 6.47
N VAL A 166 -2.99 -21.04 6.16
CA VAL A 166 -4.35 -20.56 5.82
C VAL A 166 -5.00 -19.84 7.00
N PHE A 167 -4.81 -20.33 8.23
CA PHE A 167 -5.31 -19.65 9.43
C PHE A 167 -4.69 -18.27 9.66
N PHE A 168 -3.41 -18.08 9.32
CA PHE A 168 -2.69 -16.82 9.54
C PHE A 168 -2.73 -15.86 8.34
N VAL A 169 -2.81 -16.37 7.10
CA VAL A 169 -2.81 -15.58 5.85
C VAL A 169 -4.22 -15.19 5.45
N PHE A 170 -5.18 -16.11 5.63
CA PHE A 170 -6.59 -15.85 5.35
C PHE A 170 -7.34 -15.65 6.66
N SER A 171 -8.65 -15.80 6.60
CA SER A 171 -9.47 -15.81 7.80
C SER A 171 -9.46 -17.14 8.53
N PRO A 172 -9.75 -17.11 9.84
CA PRO A 172 -10.05 -18.30 10.61
C PRO A 172 -11.11 -19.18 9.91
N VAL A 173 -12.06 -18.58 9.20
CA VAL A 173 -13.11 -19.23 8.41
C VAL A 173 -12.57 -20.12 7.30
N LEU A 174 -11.68 -19.60 6.44
CA LEU A 174 -11.06 -20.39 5.38
C LEU A 174 -10.13 -21.47 5.96
N GLY A 175 -9.51 -21.20 7.11
CA GLY A 175 -8.72 -22.17 7.87
C GLY A 175 -9.56 -23.33 8.41
N PHE A 176 -10.67 -23.03 9.09
CA PHE A 176 -11.56 -24.01 9.70
C PHE A 176 -12.32 -24.82 8.63
N SER A 177 -12.84 -24.19 7.59
CA SER A 177 -13.49 -24.89 6.48
C SER A 177 -12.52 -25.85 5.81
N ARG A 178 -11.28 -25.41 5.54
CA ARG A 178 -10.22 -26.28 5.02
C ARG A 178 -9.90 -27.44 5.96
N LEU A 179 -9.78 -27.19 7.27
CA LEU A 179 -9.52 -28.24 8.27
C LEU A 179 -10.64 -29.27 8.32
N ILE A 180 -11.89 -28.82 8.37
CA ILE A 180 -13.08 -29.68 8.43
C ILE A 180 -13.16 -30.54 7.17
N LEU A 181 -13.06 -29.93 5.98
CA LEU A 181 -13.06 -30.66 4.72
C LEU A 181 -11.90 -31.63 4.61
N ALA A 182 -10.72 -31.27 5.11
CA ALA A 182 -9.56 -32.14 5.13
C ALA A 182 -9.75 -33.38 6.00
N VAL A 183 -10.33 -33.22 7.19
CA VAL A 183 -10.64 -34.32 8.11
C VAL A 183 -11.73 -35.22 7.53
N ILE A 184 -12.81 -34.62 7.01
CA ILE A 184 -13.91 -35.36 6.35
C ILE A 184 -13.38 -36.13 5.14
N GLY A 185 -12.59 -35.48 4.28
CA GLY A 185 -11.97 -36.09 3.11
C GLY A 185 -11.07 -37.27 3.49
N ALA A 186 -10.23 -37.12 4.51
CA ALA A 186 -9.36 -38.20 4.99
C ALA A 186 -10.15 -39.41 5.53
N LEU A 187 -11.31 -39.18 6.14
CA LEU A 187 -12.13 -40.25 6.75
C LEU A 187 -13.09 -40.92 5.74
N ILE A 188 -13.55 -40.20 4.73
CA ILE A 188 -14.59 -40.68 3.79
C ILE A 188 -13.99 -41.22 2.48
N ILE A 189 -13.06 -40.48 1.86
CA ILE A 189 -12.58 -40.80 0.50
C ILE A 189 -11.83 -42.15 0.51
N GLY A 190 -11.11 -42.46 1.59
CA GLY A 190 -10.27 -43.66 1.69
C GLY A 190 -11.05 -44.95 1.70
N PRO A 191 -12.02 -45.11 2.62
CA PRO A 191 -12.94 -46.23 2.61
C PRO A 191 -13.67 -46.41 1.27
N ILE A 192 -14.12 -45.32 0.62
CA ILE A 192 -14.80 -45.38 -0.68
C ILE A 192 -13.88 -45.95 -1.77
N VAL A 193 -12.65 -45.45 -1.87
CA VAL A 193 -11.66 -45.94 -2.83
C VAL A 193 -11.31 -47.40 -2.56
N VAL A 194 -11.11 -47.79 -1.30
CA VAL A 194 -10.83 -49.18 -0.92
C VAL A 194 -11.99 -50.13 -1.29
N LEU A 195 -13.23 -49.72 -1.04
CA LEU A 195 -14.42 -50.50 -1.39
C LEU A 195 -14.58 -50.67 -2.91
N SER A 196 -14.16 -49.68 -3.71
CA SER A 196 -14.19 -49.76 -5.17
C SER A 196 -13.20 -50.80 -5.75
N VAL A 197 -12.11 -51.09 -5.02
CA VAL A 197 -11.05 -52.02 -5.43
C VAL A 197 -11.27 -53.45 -4.89
N ARG A 198 -12.04 -53.61 -3.81
CA ARG A 198 -12.30 -54.92 -3.17
C ARG A 198 -12.93 -55.99 -4.09
N ARG A 199 -13.46 -55.64 -5.26
CA ARG A 199 -13.97 -56.60 -6.26
C ARG A 199 -12.90 -57.16 -7.20
N GLU A 200 -11.71 -56.56 -7.31
CA GLU A 200 -10.62 -57.05 -8.17
C GLU A 200 -9.50 -57.68 -7.33
N ARG A 201 -9.69 -58.99 -7.06
CA ARG A 201 -8.73 -60.01 -6.57
C ARG A 201 -7.52 -59.55 -5.74
N THR A 202 -7.57 -59.98 -4.49
CA THR A 202 -6.44 -60.37 -3.64
C THR A 202 -5.44 -61.27 -4.38
N ARG A 203 -4.21 -60.79 -4.58
CA ARG A 203 -3.04 -61.67 -4.51
C ARG A 203 -2.35 -61.39 -3.16
N PRO A 204 -2.36 -62.33 -2.21
CA PRO A 204 -1.51 -62.21 -1.04
C PRO A 204 -0.06 -62.24 -1.53
N VAL A 205 0.69 -61.20 -1.20
CA VAL A 205 2.14 -61.21 -1.37
C VAL A 205 2.67 -62.15 -0.29
N GLU A 206 3.05 -63.37 -0.67
CA GLU A 206 3.86 -64.23 0.18
C GLU A 206 5.18 -63.51 0.48
N ILE A 207 5.40 -63.20 1.74
CA ILE A 207 6.67 -62.69 2.24
C ILE A 207 7.55 -63.93 2.45
N PRO A 208 8.66 -64.11 1.72
CA PRO A 208 9.56 -65.22 1.96
C PRO A 208 10.11 -65.10 3.38
N ASP A 209 10.03 -66.19 4.15
CA ASP A 209 10.67 -66.27 5.46
C ASP A 209 12.18 -66.32 5.24
N MET A 210 12.82 -65.15 5.25
CA MET A 210 14.27 -65.05 5.22
C MET A 210 14.79 -65.11 6.65
N SER A 211 15.46 -66.23 6.92
CA SER A 211 16.35 -66.48 8.05
C SER A 211 17.17 -65.24 8.45
N GLN A 212 17.38 -65.09 9.75
CA GLN A 212 18.22 -64.08 10.39
C GLN A 212 19.55 -63.87 9.63
N ASP A 213 19.66 -62.73 8.95
CA ASP A 213 20.90 -62.27 8.30
C ASP A 213 21.94 -61.99 9.41
N PRO A 214 23.24 -62.32 9.27
CA PRO A 214 24.27 -62.13 10.30
C PRO A 214 24.65 -60.64 10.53
N ALA A 215 23.76 -59.72 10.16
CA ALA A 215 23.94 -58.28 10.16
C ALA A 215 23.82 -57.62 11.56
N ASP A 216 23.42 -58.37 12.60
CA ASP A 216 23.20 -57.82 13.94
C ASP A 216 24.48 -57.45 14.70
N ARG A 217 25.68 -57.70 14.12
CA ARG A 217 26.97 -57.29 14.69
C ARG A 217 27.81 -56.34 13.81
N LEU A 218 27.23 -55.77 12.75
CA LEU A 218 27.95 -54.83 11.88
C LEU A 218 28.16 -53.46 12.57
N GLY A 219 29.34 -52.89 12.36
CA GLY A 219 29.70 -51.56 12.88
C GLY A 219 28.89 -50.45 12.19
N TRP A 220 28.71 -49.31 12.87
CA TRP A 220 27.92 -48.16 12.37
C TRP A 220 28.33 -47.71 10.97
N LYS A 221 29.64 -47.67 10.67
CA LYS A 221 30.18 -47.28 9.36
C LYS A 221 29.73 -48.23 8.23
N GLN A 222 29.68 -49.53 8.48
CA GLN A 222 29.30 -50.54 7.49
C GLN A 222 27.79 -50.53 7.20
N ILE A 223 26.97 -50.08 8.17
CA ILE A 223 25.51 -49.99 8.02
C ILE A 223 25.09 -48.66 7.36
N LEU A 224 25.72 -47.56 7.76
CA LEU A 224 25.34 -46.21 7.34
C LEU A 224 25.91 -45.83 5.98
N LEU A 225 27.17 -46.16 5.66
CA LEU A 225 27.79 -45.73 4.40
C LEU A 225 27.04 -46.23 3.15
N PRO A 226 26.56 -47.50 3.08
CA PRO A 226 25.69 -47.94 1.99
C PRO A 226 24.34 -47.24 1.97
N ALA A 227 23.77 -46.93 3.15
CA ALA A 227 22.49 -46.23 3.26
C ALA A 227 22.58 -44.78 2.76
N PHE A 228 23.66 -44.06 3.07
CA PHE A 228 23.92 -42.72 2.51
C PHE A 228 24.12 -42.74 0.99
N ARG A 229 24.83 -43.74 0.44
CA ARG A 229 24.95 -43.91 -1.02
C ARG A 229 23.62 -44.21 -1.68
N GLN A 230 22.80 -45.06 -1.06
CA GLN A 230 21.45 -45.35 -1.53
C GLN A 230 20.55 -44.13 -1.44
N TRP A 231 20.66 -43.33 -0.39
CA TRP A 231 19.94 -42.07 -0.24
C TRP A 231 20.28 -41.12 -1.38
N ALA A 232 21.56 -40.83 -1.62
CA ALA A 232 21.99 -39.96 -2.71
C ALA A 232 21.52 -40.46 -4.08
N LYS A 233 21.68 -41.76 -4.36
CA LYS A 233 21.22 -42.37 -5.62
C LYS A 233 19.72 -42.27 -5.81
N SER A 234 18.94 -42.47 -4.75
CA SER A 234 17.48 -42.42 -4.80
C SER A 234 16.99 -40.98 -4.97
N SER A 235 17.55 -40.02 -4.23
CA SER A 235 17.22 -38.59 -4.35
C SER A 235 17.50 -38.07 -5.77
N ILE A 236 18.67 -38.39 -6.35
CA ILE A 236 19.02 -38.03 -7.74
C ILE A 236 18.06 -38.73 -8.73
N GLY A 237 17.75 -40.00 -8.51
CA GLY A 237 16.82 -40.74 -9.36
C GLY A 237 15.41 -40.15 -9.38
N TRP A 238 14.94 -39.64 -8.24
CA TRP A 238 13.67 -38.92 -8.15
C TRP A 238 13.73 -37.55 -8.84
N ALA A 239 14.81 -36.79 -8.67
CA ALA A 239 15.01 -35.52 -9.34
C ALA A 239 14.98 -35.67 -10.88
N ILE A 240 15.70 -36.64 -11.45
CA ILE A 240 15.74 -36.85 -12.91
C ILE A 240 14.35 -37.22 -13.47
N ARG A 241 13.55 -38.00 -12.73
CA ARG A 241 12.26 -38.51 -13.21
C ARG A 241 11.10 -37.53 -13.04
N LEU A 242 11.10 -36.74 -11.96
CA LEU A 242 9.98 -35.88 -11.60
C LEU A 242 10.17 -34.42 -12.03
N SER A 243 11.40 -33.91 -12.09
CA SER A 243 11.64 -32.51 -12.47
C SER A 243 11.05 -32.14 -13.84
N PRO A 244 11.16 -32.96 -14.92
CA PRO A 244 10.56 -32.61 -16.21
C PRO A 244 9.04 -32.49 -16.17
N ILE A 245 8.37 -33.39 -15.42
CA ILE A 245 6.91 -33.38 -15.26
C ILE A 245 6.46 -32.14 -14.51
N MET A 246 7.21 -31.75 -13.46
CA MET A 246 6.90 -30.56 -12.66
C MET A 246 7.15 -29.26 -13.44
N ILE A 247 8.20 -29.21 -14.28
CA ILE A 247 8.45 -28.09 -15.19
C ILE A 247 7.27 -27.93 -16.16
N LEU A 248 6.87 -29.02 -16.81
CA LEU A 248 5.79 -28.99 -17.79
C LEU A 248 4.45 -28.59 -17.13
N ALA A 249 4.18 -29.10 -15.93
CA ALA A 249 3.00 -28.71 -15.14
C ALA A 249 3.05 -27.22 -14.73
N GLY A 250 4.22 -26.69 -14.37
CA GLY A 250 4.39 -25.28 -14.04
C GLY A 250 4.09 -24.33 -15.19
N PHE A 251 4.63 -24.64 -16.38
CA PHE A 251 4.35 -23.87 -17.61
C PHE A 251 2.87 -23.97 -18.01
N ALA A 252 2.25 -25.14 -17.87
CA ALA A 252 0.82 -25.31 -18.15
C ALA A 252 -0.06 -24.48 -17.17
N SER A 253 0.25 -24.49 -15.88
CA SER A 253 -0.44 -23.65 -14.89
C SER A 253 -0.24 -22.16 -15.18
N GLY A 254 0.97 -21.75 -15.57
CA GLY A 254 1.25 -20.37 -15.98
C GLY A 254 0.43 -19.92 -17.18
N LEU A 255 0.16 -20.80 -18.14
CA LEU A 255 -0.70 -20.50 -19.30
C LEU A 255 -2.15 -20.22 -18.86
N VAL A 256 -2.68 -21.06 -17.96
CA VAL A 256 -4.05 -20.95 -17.43
C VAL A 256 -4.23 -19.68 -16.59
N ILE A 257 -3.23 -19.32 -15.77
CA ILE A 257 -3.31 -18.12 -14.92
C ILE A 257 -3.37 -16.83 -15.75
N GLN A 258 -2.70 -16.79 -16.90
CA GLN A 258 -2.74 -15.63 -17.79
C GLN A 258 -4.09 -15.44 -18.51
N TRP A 259 -5.02 -16.39 -18.38
CA TRP A 259 -6.41 -16.25 -18.86
C TRP A 259 -7.37 -15.69 -17.80
N LEU A 260 -6.92 -15.48 -16.57
CA LEU A 260 -7.74 -14.98 -15.47
C LEU A 260 -7.70 -13.43 -15.45
N SER A 261 -8.72 -12.80 -16.05
CA SER A 261 -9.03 -11.37 -15.83
C SER A 261 -9.97 -11.20 -14.63
N PRO A 262 -10.06 -9.99 -14.03
CA PRO A 262 -11.03 -9.73 -12.96
C PRO A 262 -12.46 -10.01 -13.44
N GLU A 263 -12.81 -9.64 -14.67
CA GLU A 263 -14.15 -9.93 -15.20
C GLU A 263 -14.38 -11.44 -15.34
N VAL A 264 -13.38 -12.20 -15.81
CA VAL A 264 -13.47 -13.66 -15.92
C VAL A 264 -13.62 -14.30 -14.55
N VAL A 265 -12.86 -13.84 -13.55
CA VAL A 265 -12.90 -14.39 -12.20
C VAL A 265 -14.24 -14.06 -11.52
N ALA A 266 -14.68 -12.81 -11.54
CA ALA A 266 -15.97 -12.43 -10.96
C ALA A 266 -17.16 -13.15 -11.64
N THR A 267 -17.12 -13.29 -12.98
CA THR A 267 -18.22 -13.89 -13.75
C THR A 267 -18.31 -15.41 -13.60
N TYR A 268 -17.18 -16.11 -13.52
CA TYR A 268 -17.15 -17.59 -13.52
C TYR A 268 -16.78 -18.21 -12.17
N LEU A 269 -16.16 -17.46 -11.27
CA LEU A 269 -15.76 -17.87 -9.92
C LEU A 269 -16.40 -16.97 -8.83
N GLY A 270 -17.53 -16.34 -9.13
CA GLY A 270 -18.34 -15.62 -8.16
C GLY A 270 -18.86 -16.51 -7.03
N ASN A 271 -19.39 -15.91 -5.96
CA ASN A 271 -19.85 -16.63 -4.76
C ASN A 271 -21.22 -17.29 -4.96
N ASP A 272 -21.33 -18.19 -5.91
CA ASP A 272 -22.55 -18.92 -6.26
C ASP A 272 -22.29 -20.43 -6.47
N VAL A 273 -23.35 -21.18 -6.75
CA VAL A 273 -23.28 -22.63 -7.01
C VAL A 273 -22.38 -22.94 -8.22
N ARG A 274 -22.42 -22.12 -9.26
CA ARG A 274 -21.66 -22.32 -10.50
C ARG A 274 -20.17 -22.12 -10.24
N GLY A 275 -19.79 -21.07 -9.50
CA GLY A 275 -18.43 -20.78 -9.07
C GLY A 275 -17.85 -21.88 -8.20
N VAL A 276 -18.63 -22.45 -7.27
CA VAL A 276 -18.21 -23.61 -6.46
C VAL A 276 -17.90 -24.84 -7.33
N LEU A 277 -18.77 -25.17 -8.29
CA LEU A 277 -18.57 -26.32 -9.18
C LEU A 277 -17.38 -26.14 -10.13
N ILE A 278 -17.18 -24.92 -10.62
CA ILE A 278 -16.02 -24.55 -11.44
C ILE A 278 -14.75 -24.67 -10.59
N ALA A 279 -14.73 -24.10 -9.38
CA ALA A 279 -13.60 -24.20 -8.46
C ALA A 279 -13.23 -25.64 -8.08
N ALA A 280 -14.22 -26.52 -7.83
CA ALA A 280 -14.00 -27.94 -7.56
C ALA A 280 -13.31 -28.66 -8.74
N THR A 281 -13.70 -28.27 -9.97
CA THR A 281 -13.15 -28.84 -11.20
C THR A 281 -11.74 -28.32 -11.45
N PHE A 282 -11.53 -27.00 -11.33
CA PHE A 282 -10.23 -26.36 -11.45
C PHE A 282 -9.23 -26.91 -10.42
N GLY A 283 -9.65 -27.11 -9.17
CA GLY A 283 -8.79 -27.68 -8.13
C GLY A 283 -8.26 -29.08 -8.45
N LEU A 284 -9.01 -29.90 -9.21
CA LEU A 284 -8.51 -31.20 -9.66
C LEU A 284 -7.57 -31.12 -10.86
N LEU A 285 -7.71 -30.08 -11.68
CA LEU A 285 -6.97 -29.92 -12.93
C LEU A 285 -5.63 -29.20 -12.73
N ILE A 286 -5.52 -28.33 -11.72
CA ILE A 286 -4.28 -27.60 -11.46
C ILE A 286 -3.41 -28.39 -10.49
N ASN A 287 -2.15 -28.65 -10.88
CA ASN A 287 -1.16 -29.22 -9.98
C ASN A 287 -0.38 -28.10 -9.29
N VAL A 288 -0.94 -27.57 -8.22
CA VAL A 288 -0.33 -26.51 -7.43
C VAL A 288 0.42 -27.16 -6.27
N PRO A 289 1.75 -27.01 -6.11
CA PRO A 289 2.41 -27.42 -4.88
C PRO A 289 1.75 -26.68 -3.70
N LEU A 290 1.60 -27.29 -2.52
CA LEU A 290 0.85 -26.74 -1.37
C LEU A 290 1.30 -25.32 -0.92
N LEU A 291 2.43 -24.84 -1.42
CA LEU A 291 2.97 -23.48 -1.24
C LEU A 291 2.32 -22.41 -2.14
N PHE A 292 1.57 -22.81 -3.16
CA PHE A 292 1.11 -21.95 -4.26
C PHE A 292 -0.42 -21.84 -4.32
N GLU A 293 -1.14 -22.77 -3.69
CA GLU A 293 -2.61 -22.74 -3.65
C GLU A 293 -3.11 -21.55 -2.83
N ILE A 294 -2.35 -21.18 -1.79
CA ILE A 294 -2.66 -20.08 -0.88
C ILE A 294 -2.42 -18.75 -1.61
N PRO A 295 -1.22 -18.45 -2.18
CA PRO A 295 -1.03 -17.27 -3.03
C PRO A 295 -2.02 -17.15 -4.19
N LEU A 296 -2.30 -18.25 -4.89
CA LEU A 296 -3.23 -18.25 -6.02
C LEU A 296 -4.67 -17.97 -5.59
N VAL A 297 -5.13 -18.59 -4.51
CA VAL A 297 -6.48 -18.36 -3.97
C VAL A 297 -6.59 -16.95 -3.40
N ALA A 298 -5.54 -16.41 -2.78
CA ALA A 298 -5.50 -15.03 -2.32
C ALA A 298 -5.64 -14.06 -3.49
N LEU A 299 -4.84 -14.25 -4.53
CA LEU A 299 -4.92 -13.45 -5.75
C LEU A 299 -6.29 -13.54 -6.42
N LEU A 300 -6.88 -14.75 -6.49
CA LEU A 300 -8.21 -14.93 -7.06
C LEU A 300 -9.32 -14.29 -6.22
N LEU A 301 -9.23 -14.34 -4.89
CA LEU A 301 -10.14 -13.64 -3.97
C LEU A 301 -10.07 -12.13 -4.22
N LEU A 302 -8.87 -11.58 -4.40
CA LEU A 302 -8.64 -10.17 -4.74
C LEU A 302 -9.15 -9.81 -6.14
N LEU A 303 -9.23 -10.78 -7.05
CA LEU A 303 -9.83 -10.63 -8.38
C LEU A 303 -11.36 -10.83 -8.41
N GLY A 304 -12.01 -10.94 -7.25
CA GLY A 304 -13.47 -11.06 -7.13
C GLY A 304 -14.02 -12.48 -6.98
N MET A 305 -13.17 -13.48 -6.68
CA MET A 305 -13.63 -14.84 -6.38
C MET A 305 -14.38 -14.91 -5.04
N GLY A 306 -15.45 -15.68 -4.97
CA GLY A 306 -16.20 -15.91 -3.74
C GLY A 306 -15.47 -16.77 -2.70
N THR A 307 -15.83 -16.63 -1.42
CA THR A 307 -15.26 -17.42 -0.31
C THR A 307 -15.63 -18.91 -0.38
N ALA A 308 -16.82 -19.26 -0.87
CA ALA A 308 -17.22 -20.65 -1.07
C ALA A 308 -16.43 -21.33 -2.22
N PRO A 309 -16.30 -20.73 -3.41
CA PRO A 309 -15.35 -21.17 -4.43
C PRO A 309 -13.91 -21.27 -3.92
N ALA A 310 -13.44 -20.31 -3.11
CA ALA A 310 -12.10 -20.32 -2.53
C ALA A 310 -11.84 -21.52 -1.62
N ALA A 311 -12.75 -21.80 -0.67
CA ALA A 311 -12.67 -22.96 0.22
C ALA A 311 -12.67 -24.27 -0.59
N THR A 312 -13.49 -24.32 -1.63
CA THR A 312 -13.59 -25.46 -2.55
C THR A 312 -12.28 -25.70 -3.30
N LEU A 313 -11.70 -24.62 -3.85
CA LEU A 313 -10.45 -24.66 -4.61
C LEU A 313 -9.28 -25.08 -3.71
N LEU A 314 -9.16 -24.51 -2.51
CA LEU A 314 -8.15 -24.87 -1.52
C LEU A 314 -8.20 -26.35 -1.12
N PHE A 315 -9.41 -26.90 -0.94
CA PHE A 315 -9.54 -28.31 -0.63
C PHE A 315 -9.21 -29.20 -1.83
N ALA A 316 -9.80 -28.93 -3.00
CA ALA A 316 -9.66 -29.78 -4.17
C ALA A 316 -8.21 -29.79 -4.71
N ALA A 317 -7.53 -28.64 -4.69
CA ALA A 317 -6.11 -28.52 -5.08
C ALA A 317 -5.15 -29.18 -4.08
N ALA A 318 -5.48 -29.18 -2.78
CA ALA A 318 -4.69 -29.89 -1.77
C ALA A 318 -4.90 -31.41 -1.84
N ALA A 319 -6.15 -31.84 -2.01
CA ALA A 319 -6.57 -33.24 -2.00
C ALA A 319 -6.31 -33.97 -3.32
N GLY A 320 -6.18 -33.24 -4.43
CA GLY A 320 -6.07 -33.78 -5.79
C GLY A 320 -5.03 -33.06 -6.64
N GLY A 321 -4.87 -33.51 -7.89
CA GLY A 321 -3.99 -32.84 -8.87
C GLY A 321 -3.23 -33.82 -9.77
N PRO A 322 -2.80 -33.38 -10.97
CA PRO A 322 -2.12 -34.21 -11.96
C PRO A 322 -0.94 -35.05 -11.43
N VAL A 323 -0.09 -34.51 -10.54
CA VAL A 323 1.07 -35.25 -9.99
C VAL A 323 0.61 -36.32 -9.00
N THR A 324 -0.35 -36.00 -8.14
CA THR A 324 -0.97 -36.96 -7.22
C THR A 324 -1.65 -38.09 -7.99
N PHE A 325 -2.43 -37.78 -9.03
CA PHE A 325 -3.09 -38.78 -9.87
C PHE A 325 -2.09 -39.62 -10.66
N TRP A 326 -1.05 -39.02 -11.24
CA TRP A 326 0.00 -39.76 -11.96
C TRP A 326 0.79 -40.69 -11.04
N GLY A 327 1.12 -40.23 -9.83
CA GLY A 327 1.79 -41.05 -8.83
C GLY A 327 0.94 -42.23 -8.40
N LEU A 328 -0.34 -41.96 -8.08
CA LEU A 328 -1.31 -42.98 -7.71
C LEU A 328 -1.65 -43.95 -8.85
N ALA A 329 -1.57 -43.51 -10.11
CA ALA A 329 -1.80 -44.35 -11.28
C ALA A 329 -0.82 -45.50 -11.42
N LYS A 330 0.35 -45.41 -10.78
CA LYS A 330 1.32 -46.50 -10.72
C LYS A 330 1.03 -47.51 -9.61
N LEU A 331 0.13 -47.17 -8.67
CA LEU A 331 -0.10 -47.92 -7.43
C LEU A 331 -1.52 -48.50 -7.35
N MET A 332 -2.45 -48.04 -8.18
CA MET A 332 -3.86 -48.43 -8.13
C MET A 332 -4.47 -48.57 -9.54
N PRO A 333 -5.50 -49.43 -9.69
CA PRO A 333 -6.19 -49.60 -10.98
C PRO A 333 -6.94 -48.33 -11.38
N ARG A 334 -7.15 -48.14 -12.69
CA ARG A 334 -7.79 -46.93 -13.27
C ARG A 334 -9.15 -46.60 -12.63
N LYS A 335 -9.93 -47.63 -12.27
CA LYS A 335 -11.22 -47.48 -11.56
C LYS A 335 -11.07 -46.82 -10.18
N ALA A 336 -10.02 -47.15 -9.43
CA ALA A 336 -9.75 -46.58 -8.12
C ALA A 336 -9.38 -45.10 -8.21
N ILE A 337 -8.60 -44.74 -9.24
CA ILE A 337 -8.18 -43.36 -9.49
C ILE A 337 -9.38 -42.51 -9.90
N ALA A 338 -10.22 -43.04 -10.79
CA ALA A 338 -11.47 -42.38 -11.18
C ALA A 338 -12.37 -42.16 -9.95
N THR A 339 -12.54 -43.20 -9.12
CA THR A 339 -13.31 -43.12 -7.87
C THR A 339 -12.73 -42.09 -6.90
N PHE A 340 -11.41 -42.02 -6.79
CA PHE A 340 -10.71 -41.04 -5.97
C PHE A 340 -10.95 -39.62 -6.47
N ALA A 341 -10.77 -39.36 -7.77
CA ALA A 341 -11.03 -38.05 -8.38
C ALA A 341 -12.49 -37.62 -8.19
N THR A 342 -13.46 -38.51 -8.45
CA THR A 342 -14.89 -38.20 -8.27
C THR A 342 -15.24 -37.94 -6.82
N ALA A 343 -14.67 -38.70 -5.88
CA ALA A 343 -14.93 -38.52 -4.46
C ALA A 343 -14.30 -37.21 -3.94
N THR A 344 -13.08 -36.86 -4.37
CA THR A 344 -12.45 -35.57 -4.04
C THR A 344 -13.25 -34.40 -4.59
N TRP A 345 -13.70 -34.47 -5.85
CA TRP A 345 -14.57 -33.45 -6.44
C TRP A 345 -15.87 -33.30 -5.66
N THR A 346 -16.54 -34.41 -5.33
CA THR A 346 -17.83 -34.41 -4.63
C THR A 346 -17.71 -33.83 -3.22
N VAL A 347 -16.69 -34.24 -2.46
CA VAL A 347 -16.46 -33.71 -1.11
C VAL A 347 -16.12 -32.21 -1.17
N GLY A 348 -15.32 -31.79 -2.15
CA GLY A 348 -15.01 -30.38 -2.37
C GLY A 348 -16.24 -29.55 -2.71
N ALA A 349 -17.02 -29.97 -3.70
CA ALA A 349 -18.23 -29.26 -4.14
C ALA A 349 -19.30 -29.20 -3.04
N VAL A 350 -19.58 -30.31 -2.35
CA VAL A 350 -20.52 -30.33 -1.22
C VAL A 350 -20.02 -29.44 -0.08
N GLY A 351 -18.72 -29.50 0.21
CA GLY A 351 -18.08 -28.63 1.19
C GLY A 351 -18.25 -27.14 0.88
N GLY A 352 -17.95 -26.75 -0.36
CA GLY A 352 -18.16 -25.40 -0.87
C GLY A 352 -19.60 -24.94 -0.78
N LEU A 353 -20.55 -25.79 -1.16
CA LEU A 353 -21.98 -25.48 -1.07
C LEU A 353 -22.44 -25.31 0.38
N LEU A 354 -21.89 -26.07 1.33
CA LEU A 354 -22.16 -25.87 2.76
C LEU A 354 -21.56 -24.55 3.27
N VAL A 355 -20.38 -24.15 2.79
CA VAL A 355 -19.81 -22.83 3.07
C VAL A 355 -20.69 -21.72 2.48
N LEU A 356 -21.21 -21.92 1.26
CA LEU A 356 -22.11 -20.99 0.58
C LEU A 356 -23.43 -20.82 1.33
N LEU A 357 -24.04 -21.92 1.79
CA LEU A 357 -25.32 -21.93 2.51
C LEU A 357 -25.20 -21.48 3.97
N GLY A 358 -24.09 -21.84 4.64
CA GLY A 358 -23.79 -21.41 6.01
C GLY A 358 -23.32 -19.96 6.11
N GLY A 359 -23.04 -19.33 4.96
CA GLY A 359 -22.52 -17.97 4.73
C GLY A 359 -23.17 -16.85 5.54
N ALA A 360 -24.48 -16.97 5.83
CA ALA A 360 -25.25 -15.94 6.52
C ALA A 360 -25.31 -16.09 8.05
N PHE A 361 -25.03 -17.28 8.62
CA PHE A 361 -25.33 -17.56 10.04
C PHE A 361 -24.08 -17.70 10.93
N PHE A 362 -22.95 -18.14 10.38
CA PHE A 362 -21.72 -18.37 11.15
C PHE A 362 -20.65 -17.29 10.95
N TRP A 363 -20.85 -16.38 9.99
CA TRP A 363 -19.76 -15.59 9.42
C TRP A 363 -19.93 -14.07 9.58
N GLU A 364 -20.92 -13.64 10.37
CA GLU A 364 -21.11 -12.26 10.80
C GLU A 364 -20.09 -11.87 11.90
N GLU A 365 -19.66 -12.81 12.75
CA GLU A 365 -18.70 -12.56 13.86
C GLU A 365 -17.20 -12.56 13.47
N ALA A 366 -16.84 -13.01 12.26
CA ALA A 366 -15.42 -13.25 11.91
C ALA A 366 -14.75 -12.12 11.11
N GLY A 367 -15.39 -10.95 10.95
CA GLY A 367 -14.81 -9.76 10.29
C GLY A 367 -14.42 -9.96 8.82
N LEU A 368 -14.84 -11.05 8.18
CA LEU A 368 -14.46 -11.37 6.81
C LEU A 368 -15.28 -10.62 5.77
N ARG A 369 -16.56 -10.32 6.08
CA ARG A 369 -17.37 -9.40 5.29
C ARG A 369 -16.68 -8.04 5.15
N ASP A 370 -16.09 -7.56 6.23
CA ASP A 370 -15.49 -6.22 6.29
C ASP A 370 -14.18 -6.12 5.49
N ARG A 371 -13.34 -7.16 5.53
CA ARG A 371 -12.09 -7.23 4.75
C ARG A 371 -12.28 -7.58 3.28
N VAL A 372 -13.31 -8.35 2.94
CA VAL A 372 -13.63 -8.71 1.54
C VAL A 372 -14.47 -7.61 0.87
N ALA A 373 -15.34 -6.91 1.59
CA ALA A 373 -16.08 -5.75 1.07
C ALA A 373 -15.12 -4.58 0.77
N LYS A 374 -14.11 -4.33 1.62
CA LYS A 374 -13.03 -3.37 1.34
C LYS A 374 -12.20 -3.70 0.09
N ALA A 375 -12.14 -4.97 -0.32
CA ALA A 375 -11.31 -5.42 -1.44
C ALA A 375 -12.10 -5.68 -2.74
N SER A 376 -13.44 -5.69 -2.71
CA SER A 376 -14.26 -6.10 -3.87
C SER A 376 -15.34 -5.10 -4.31
N GLU A 377 -15.55 -4.00 -3.60
CA GLU A 377 -16.50 -2.96 -4.04
C GLU A 377 -15.78 -1.70 -4.53
N ARG A 378 -16.00 -1.36 -5.80
CA ARG A 378 -16.09 0.05 -6.18
C ARG A 378 -17.31 0.61 -5.47
N ARG A 379 -17.13 1.14 -4.26
CA ARG A 379 -18.20 1.78 -3.50
C ARG A 379 -18.54 3.12 -4.15
N THR A 380 -19.82 3.36 -4.35
CA THR A 380 -20.32 4.70 -4.67
C THR A 380 -20.22 5.59 -3.43
N VAL A 381 -20.13 6.90 -3.64
CA VAL A 381 -19.94 7.93 -2.60
C VAL A 381 -20.95 7.80 -1.46
N GLU A 382 -22.18 7.41 -1.76
CA GLU A 382 -23.29 7.25 -0.80
C GLU A 382 -23.06 6.15 0.25
N GLU A 383 -22.35 5.06 -0.10
CA GLU A 383 -22.12 3.92 0.83
C GLU A 383 -20.88 4.13 1.71
N LEU A 384 -19.94 4.97 1.29
CA LEU A 384 -18.81 5.41 2.12
C LEU A 384 -19.25 6.33 3.26
N PHE A 385 -20.29 7.13 3.02
CA PHE A 385 -20.92 7.97 4.05
C PHE A 385 -21.68 7.17 5.12
N LEU A 386 -22.20 5.99 4.77
CA LEU A 386 -22.90 5.12 5.72
C LEU A 386 -21.96 4.19 6.50
N ALA A 387 -20.80 3.84 5.94
CA ALA A 387 -19.84 2.91 6.56
C ALA A 387 -18.93 3.57 7.63
N SER A 388 -18.82 4.90 7.66
CA SER A 388 -18.17 5.62 8.76
C SER A 388 -19.00 5.60 10.06
N ALA A 389 -20.17 4.98 10.03
CA ALA A 389 -21.19 5.11 11.05
C ALA A 389 -21.38 3.84 11.92
N ASP A 390 -20.49 2.85 11.80
CA ASP A 390 -20.55 1.55 12.51
C ASP A 390 -19.43 1.33 13.56
N ASP A 391 -18.54 2.29 13.79
CA ASP A 391 -17.76 2.35 15.04
C ASP A 391 -18.67 2.98 16.11
N PRO A 392 -18.76 2.45 17.35
CA PRO A 392 -19.64 2.99 18.37
C PRO A 392 -19.00 4.25 18.98
N VAL A 393 -18.78 5.26 18.15
CA VAL A 393 -18.73 6.65 18.55
C VAL A 393 -20.19 7.07 18.63
N ASP A 394 -20.60 7.52 19.82
CA ASP A 394 -21.96 7.94 20.11
C ASP A 394 -22.43 8.97 19.07
N ARG A 395 -23.36 8.56 18.17
CA ARG A 395 -23.88 9.39 17.06
C ARG A 395 -24.62 10.65 17.53
N ALA A 396 -24.71 10.90 18.83
CA ALA A 396 -25.30 12.11 19.39
C ALA A 396 -24.37 13.34 19.30
N ASP A 397 -23.04 13.15 19.13
CA ASP A 397 -22.07 14.25 19.24
C ASP A 397 -21.51 14.78 17.90
N TYR A 398 -21.82 14.14 16.77
CA TYR A 398 -21.42 14.62 15.44
C TYR A 398 -22.61 14.57 14.48
N PRO A 399 -23.39 15.65 14.36
CA PRO A 399 -24.44 15.71 13.36
C PRO A 399 -23.78 15.78 11.97
N GLU A 400 -24.18 14.84 11.13
CA GLU A 400 -24.33 14.95 9.67
C GLU A 400 -23.20 15.66 8.90
N VAL A 401 -22.57 14.91 7.99
CA VAL A 401 -22.08 15.46 6.72
C VAL A 401 -23.09 16.51 6.28
N PHE A 402 -22.66 17.75 6.02
CA PHE A 402 -23.50 18.86 5.58
C PHE A 402 -24.41 18.40 4.42
N ASP A 403 -25.58 17.87 4.75
CA ASP A 403 -26.56 17.32 3.82
C ASP A 403 -27.53 18.40 3.35
N GLY A 404 -27.33 19.62 3.86
CA GLY A 404 -28.10 20.79 3.49
C GLY A 404 -29.58 20.65 3.84
N THR A 405 -29.99 19.68 4.66
CA THR A 405 -31.33 19.67 5.23
C THR A 405 -31.33 20.47 6.53
N PRO A 406 -31.96 21.65 6.57
CA PRO A 406 -32.06 22.43 7.78
C PRO A 406 -32.68 21.59 8.92
N ALA A 407 -32.10 21.65 10.12
CA ALA A 407 -32.79 21.24 11.33
C ALA A 407 -34.10 22.04 11.56
N SER A 408 -34.22 23.22 10.92
CA SER A 408 -35.46 23.98 10.69
C SER A 408 -35.32 24.99 9.54
N ASP A 409 -36.37 25.20 8.75
CA ASP A 409 -36.44 26.17 7.62
C ASP A 409 -36.19 27.64 8.01
N GLU A 410 -36.00 27.93 9.29
CA GLU A 410 -35.85 29.30 9.82
C GLU A 410 -34.41 29.83 9.68
N PHE A 411 -33.40 28.96 9.47
CA PHE A 411 -31.98 29.33 9.55
C PHE A 411 -31.04 28.67 8.51
N ALA A 412 -31.50 28.24 7.33
CA ALA A 412 -30.60 27.70 6.29
C ALA A 412 -30.29 28.71 5.16
N PRO A 413 -29.30 29.62 5.34
CA PRO A 413 -28.84 30.47 4.24
C PRO A 413 -27.89 29.76 3.27
N PHE A 414 -27.33 28.60 3.64
CA PHE A 414 -26.35 27.86 2.82
C PHE A 414 -26.87 26.47 2.48
N GLN A 415 -26.83 26.12 1.19
CA GLN A 415 -27.20 24.81 0.66
C GLN A 415 -25.96 24.16 0.03
N ASN A 416 -25.70 22.89 0.36
CA ASN A 416 -24.68 22.12 -0.34
C ASN A 416 -25.20 21.72 -1.73
N ILE A 417 -24.73 22.41 -2.77
CA ILE A 417 -25.12 22.15 -4.16
C ILE A 417 -24.16 21.23 -4.92
N ALA A 418 -23.01 20.85 -4.32
CA ALA A 418 -22.06 19.95 -4.97
C ALA A 418 -22.70 18.63 -5.46
N PRO A 419 -23.62 17.98 -4.70
CA PRO A 419 -24.34 16.81 -5.20
C PRO A 419 -25.24 17.08 -6.42
N GLN A 420 -25.70 18.33 -6.61
CA GLN A 420 -26.57 18.74 -7.71
C GLN A 420 -25.77 19.04 -8.99
N ILE A 421 -24.55 19.55 -8.83
CA ILE A 421 -23.60 19.81 -9.93
C ILE A 421 -23.04 18.48 -10.47
N GLY A 422 -22.76 17.51 -9.59
CA GLY A 422 -22.32 16.17 -9.95
C GLY A 422 -21.28 15.59 -8.98
N THR A 423 -20.99 14.29 -9.10
CA THR A 423 -20.02 13.63 -8.20
C THR A 423 -18.60 14.20 -8.30
N ASP A 424 -18.26 14.85 -9.42
CA ASP A 424 -16.94 15.43 -9.65
C ASP A 424 -16.74 16.74 -8.88
N ALA A 425 -17.83 17.40 -8.43
CA ALA A 425 -17.78 18.59 -7.57
C ALA A 425 -17.55 18.24 -6.08
N LEU A 426 -17.61 16.96 -5.71
CA LEU A 426 -17.19 16.47 -4.39
C LEU A 426 -15.70 16.15 -4.42
N ILE A 427 -14.88 17.16 -4.16
CA ILE A 427 -13.42 17.07 -4.27
C ILE A 427 -12.81 16.65 -2.92
N GLU A 428 -12.22 15.44 -2.88
CA GLU A 428 -11.44 14.94 -1.74
C GLU A 428 -9.95 15.20 -1.97
N ASN A 429 -9.46 16.37 -1.54
CA ASN A 429 -8.04 16.74 -1.56
C ASN A 429 -7.59 17.17 -0.15
N ARG A 430 -6.39 16.74 0.25
CA ARG A 430 -5.80 17.00 1.57
C ARG A 430 -5.19 18.41 1.66
N TYR A 431 -4.69 18.92 0.55
CA TYR A 431 -4.11 20.27 0.44
C TYR A 431 -4.55 20.94 -0.86
N PRO A 432 -5.86 21.23 -1.04
CA PRO A 432 -6.33 21.95 -2.20
C PRO A 432 -5.97 23.43 -2.09
N GLY A 433 -5.39 23.95 -3.15
CA GLY A 433 -5.49 25.35 -3.51
C GLY A 433 -6.80 25.57 -4.23
N VAL A 434 -7.46 26.69 -3.94
CA VAL A 434 -8.71 27.09 -4.56
C VAL A 434 -8.57 28.53 -5.04
N ALA A 435 -8.94 28.79 -6.30
CA ALA A 435 -9.09 30.13 -6.83
C ALA A 435 -10.54 30.33 -7.29
N ILE A 436 -11.14 31.47 -6.94
CA ILE A 436 -12.49 31.86 -7.38
C ILE A 436 -12.33 33.17 -8.15
N PHE A 437 -12.72 33.16 -9.43
CA PHE A 437 -12.52 34.27 -10.36
C PHE A 437 -13.40 34.08 -11.60
N ASP A 438 -13.64 35.16 -12.34
CA ASP A 438 -14.43 35.17 -13.59
C ASP A 438 -13.47 34.96 -14.78
N PHE A 439 -13.22 33.71 -15.18
CA PHE A 439 -12.11 33.41 -16.11
C PHE A 439 -12.46 33.71 -17.57
N ASP A 440 -13.74 33.70 -17.93
CA ASP A 440 -14.22 33.99 -19.28
C ASP A 440 -14.95 35.34 -19.42
N ARG A 441 -15.02 36.11 -18.33
CA ARG A 441 -15.57 37.48 -18.26
C ARG A 441 -17.05 37.55 -18.62
N ASP A 442 -17.81 36.52 -18.31
CA ASP A 442 -19.26 36.51 -18.54
C ASP A 442 -20.05 37.17 -17.38
N GLY A 443 -19.37 37.55 -16.31
CA GLY A 443 -19.89 38.30 -15.18
C GLY A 443 -20.36 37.43 -14.02
N ASP A 444 -20.12 36.12 -14.06
CA ASP A 444 -20.28 35.23 -12.92
C ASP A 444 -18.92 34.65 -12.46
N LEU A 445 -18.88 34.10 -11.23
CA LEU A 445 -17.63 33.59 -10.66
C LEU A 445 -17.52 32.09 -10.90
N ASP A 446 -16.39 31.70 -11.48
CA ASP A 446 -15.94 30.33 -11.64
C ASP A 446 -15.05 29.92 -10.48
N PHE A 447 -14.71 28.62 -10.42
CA PHE A 447 -13.70 28.18 -9.47
C PHE A 447 -12.78 27.09 -10.01
N TYR A 448 -11.51 27.23 -9.68
CA TYR A 448 -10.44 26.29 -9.96
C TYR A 448 -9.99 25.61 -8.67
N VAL A 449 -9.83 24.30 -8.69
CA VAL A 449 -9.35 23.52 -7.54
C VAL A 449 -8.19 22.65 -7.96
N THR A 450 -7.09 22.79 -7.24
CA THR A 450 -5.93 21.91 -7.43
C THR A 450 -6.21 20.50 -6.93
N SER A 451 -5.50 19.54 -7.51
CA SER A 451 -5.52 18.15 -7.12
C SER A 451 -4.12 17.57 -7.22
N ALA A 452 -3.85 16.60 -6.35
CA ALA A 452 -2.56 15.95 -6.20
C ALA A 452 -2.62 14.51 -6.75
N GLU A 453 -1.46 13.88 -6.99
CA GLU A 453 -1.44 12.48 -7.44
C GLU A 453 -2.16 11.54 -6.46
N SER A 454 -2.86 10.53 -7.00
CA SER A 454 -3.60 9.49 -6.25
C SER A 454 -2.74 8.54 -5.42
N ASN A 455 -1.42 8.75 -5.36
CA ASN A 455 -0.43 7.84 -4.78
C ASN A 455 -0.09 8.13 -3.31
N ALA A 456 -0.81 9.03 -2.64
CA ALA A 456 -0.57 9.35 -1.23
C ALA A 456 -0.65 8.08 -0.36
N LEU A 457 0.47 7.74 0.32
CA LEU A 457 0.59 6.65 1.29
C LEU A 457 -0.44 6.71 2.44
N PHE A 458 -1.09 7.86 2.62
CA PHE A 458 -2.27 8.05 3.48
C PHE A 458 -3.51 8.18 2.58
N GLN A 459 -4.30 7.10 2.47
CA GLN A 459 -5.54 6.98 1.68
C GLN A 459 -6.65 7.96 2.09
N ILE A 460 -6.46 9.27 1.91
CA ILE A 460 -7.50 10.29 2.20
C ILE A 460 -7.74 11.23 1.01
N THR A 461 -7.05 11.04 -0.11
CA THR A 461 -7.26 11.86 -1.32
C THR A 461 -7.66 11.00 -2.51
N ARG A 462 -8.80 11.34 -3.14
CA ARG A 462 -9.12 10.90 -4.51
C ARG A 462 -8.42 11.82 -5.50
N GLY A 463 -7.10 11.85 -5.40
CA GLY A 463 -6.26 12.65 -6.28
C GLY A 463 -6.51 12.34 -7.77
N GLY A 464 -6.30 13.33 -8.63
CA GLY A 464 -6.60 13.29 -10.07
C GLY A 464 -6.15 14.60 -10.75
N PRO A 465 -6.56 14.86 -12.01
CA PRO A 465 -6.29 16.15 -12.64
C PRO A 465 -6.95 17.30 -11.87
N ASN A 466 -6.38 18.49 -12.00
CA ASN A 466 -6.98 19.73 -11.52
C ASN A 466 -8.34 19.96 -12.19
N LYS A 467 -9.22 20.69 -11.50
CA LYS A 467 -10.60 20.95 -11.93
C LYS A 467 -10.83 22.45 -12.10
N LEU A 468 -11.53 22.81 -13.17
CA LEU A 468 -12.01 24.16 -13.46
C LEU A 468 -13.51 24.03 -13.69
N PHE A 469 -14.30 24.61 -12.81
CA PHE A 469 -15.76 24.61 -12.92
C PHE A 469 -16.19 25.97 -13.44
N ARG A 470 -16.61 26.00 -14.70
CA ARG A 470 -17.24 27.17 -15.28
C ARG A 470 -18.67 27.28 -14.76
N ASN A 471 -19.05 28.43 -14.25
CA ASN A 471 -20.43 28.72 -13.89
C ASN A 471 -21.24 29.01 -15.15
N ASP A 472 -22.42 28.41 -15.29
CA ASP A 472 -23.23 28.54 -16.50
C ASP A 472 -24.33 29.63 -16.34
N GLY A 473 -24.26 30.45 -15.28
CA GLY A 473 -25.17 31.57 -14.99
C GLY A 473 -26.56 31.18 -14.45
N ASP A 474 -26.88 29.89 -14.40
CA ASP A 474 -28.17 29.36 -13.92
C ASP A 474 -28.08 28.62 -12.58
N GLY A 475 -26.93 28.75 -11.90
CA GLY A 475 -26.62 28.04 -10.66
C GLY A 475 -26.10 26.61 -10.87
N LEU A 476 -25.84 26.23 -12.14
CA LEU A 476 -25.12 25.02 -12.50
C LEU A 476 -23.67 25.35 -12.88
N PHE A 477 -22.83 24.31 -12.82
CA PHE A 477 -21.42 24.40 -13.22
C PHE A 477 -21.07 23.28 -14.18
N THR A 478 -20.22 23.60 -15.15
CA THR A 478 -19.63 22.65 -16.10
C THR A 478 -18.13 22.52 -15.83
N GLU A 479 -17.63 21.29 -15.64
CA GLU A 479 -16.20 21.04 -15.49
C GLU A 479 -15.49 21.09 -16.86
N VAL A 480 -14.56 22.01 -17.03
CA VAL A 480 -13.93 22.35 -18.31
C VAL A 480 -12.39 22.30 -18.30
N ALA A 481 -11.73 21.82 -17.24
CA ALA A 481 -10.27 21.90 -17.10
C ALA A 481 -9.52 21.26 -18.27
N ALA A 482 -9.97 20.10 -18.75
CA ALA A 482 -9.34 19.39 -19.85
C ALA A 482 -9.48 20.14 -21.18
N SER A 483 -10.66 20.72 -21.45
CA SER A 483 -10.89 21.54 -22.65
C SER A 483 -10.21 22.89 -22.57
N ALA A 484 -10.08 23.45 -21.38
CA ALA A 484 -9.41 24.72 -21.12
C ALA A 484 -7.88 24.59 -21.05
N GLY A 485 -7.34 23.38 -20.96
CA GLY A 485 -5.88 23.14 -20.96
C GLY A 485 -5.21 23.19 -19.58
N VAL A 486 -5.99 23.27 -18.50
CA VAL A 486 -5.50 23.47 -17.11
C VAL A 486 -5.66 22.24 -16.20
N ALA A 487 -6.03 21.09 -16.77
CA ALA A 487 -6.21 19.83 -16.04
C ALA A 487 -4.90 19.27 -15.45
N ALA A 488 -3.75 19.59 -16.05
CA ALA A 488 -2.41 19.23 -15.56
C ALA A 488 -2.31 17.78 -15.01
N GLU A 489 -2.68 16.77 -15.83
CA GLU A 489 -3.01 15.41 -15.37
C GLU A 489 -1.95 14.68 -14.53
N THR A 490 -0.66 15.01 -14.70
CA THR A 490 0.45 14.38 -13.97
C THR A 490 1.09 15.32 -12.95
N HIS A 491 0.56 16.53 -12.80
CA HIS A 491 1.11 17.56 -11.93
C HIS A 491 0.58 17.39 -10.51
N ASN A 492 1.44 17.55 -9.51
CA ASN A 492 1.07 17.31 -8.12
C ASN A 492 0.68 18.62 -7.43
N SER A 493 -0.42 19.22 -7.88
CA SER A 493 -0.80 20.58 -7.52
C SER A 493 -1.30 20.73 -6.07
N THR A 494 -0.91 21.83 -5.44
CA THR A 494 -1.22 22.13 -4.02
C THR A 494 -1.63 23.56 -3.74
N ALA A 495 -1.24 24.50 -4.59
CA ALA A 495 -1.52 25.92 -4.41
C ALA A 495 -1.91 26.54 -5.75
N VAL A 496 -2.71 27.60 -5.72
CA VAL A 496 -3.05 28.37 -6.92
C VAL A 496 -3.25 29.84 -6.57
N ALA A 497 -2.85 30.73 -7.47
CA ALA A 497 -3.24 32.14 -7.47
C ALA A 497 -3.77 32.50 -8.86
N ALA A 498 -4.87 33.27 -8.90
CA ALA A 498 -5.46 33.80 -10.11
C ALA A 498 -5.20 35.31 -10.19
N CYS A 499 -4.30 35.74 -11.06
CA CYS A 499 -3.86 37.13 -11.19
C CYS A 499 -3.61 37.46 -12.66
N ASP A 500 -3.82 38.71 -13.05
CA ASP A 500 -3.54 39.18 -14.41
C ASP A 500 -2.05 39.55 -14.49
N PHE A 501 -1.22 38.66 -15.05
CA PHE A 501 0.22 38.86 -15.09
C PHE A 501 0.70 39.57 -16.35
N ASP A 502 -0.08 39.53 -17.44
CA ASP A 502 0.26 40.18 -18.70
C ASP A 502 -0.51 41.50 -18.96
N ASN A 503 -1.38 41.90 -18.02
CA ASN A 503 -2.21 43.11 -18.04
C ASN A 503 -3.20 43.15 -19.21
N ASP A 504 -3.62 41.99 -19.74
CA ASP A 504 -4.64 41.91 -20.79
C ASP A 504 -6.08 41.96 -20.22
N GLY A 505 -6.19 41.85 -18.90
CA GLY A 505 -7.41 41.90 -18.11
C GLY A 505 -7.98 40.53 -17.74
N TYR A 506 -7.57 39.45 -18.38
CA TYR A 506 -7.98 38.10 -18.03
C TYR A 506 -7.05 37.56 -16.94
N GLN A 507 -7.61 36.95 -15.89
CA GLN A 507 -6.77 36.36 -14.85
C GLN A 507 -6.12 35.08 -15.38
N ASP A 508 -4.80 35.00 -15.20
CA ASP A 508 -3.96 33.84 -15.43
C ASP A 508 -3.89 32.97 -14.17
N LEU A 509 -3.36 31.74 -14.30
CA LEU A 509 -3.20 30.83 -13.17
C LEU A 509 -1.72 30.49 -12.93
N TYR A 510 -1.20 30.89 -11.77
CA TYR A 510 0.02 30.30 -11.22
C TYR A 510 -0.36 29.13 -10.31
N VAL A 511 0.06 27.91 -10.66
CA VAL A 511 -0.30 26.68 -9.97
C VAL A 511 0.96 26.05 -9.37
N GLY A 512 1.03 26.09 -8.04
CA GLY A 512 2.09 25.48 -7.27
C GLY A 512 1.97 23.96 -7.19
N ALA A 513 3.12 23.29 -7.05
CA ALA A 513 3.25 21.84 -6.95
C ALA A 513 3.89 21.42 -5.64
N GLN A 514 3.83 20.13 -5.33
CA GLN A 514 4.57 19.54 -4.22
C GLN A 514 5.30 18.26 -4.59
N GLY A 515 6.24 17.87 -3.72
CA GLY A 515 6.93 16.60 -3.74
C GLY A 515 6.03 15.38 -3.92
N ARG A 516 6.53 14.37 -4.63
CA ARG A 516 5.74 13.18 -4.96
C ARG A 516 5.76 12.20 -3.79
N ILE A 517 4.60 12.03 -3.18
CA ILE A 517 4.45 11.16 -2.01
C ILE A 517 4.78 9.69 -2.35
N GLY A 518 5.64 9.08 -1.52
CA GLY A 518 5.98 7.67 -1.53
C GLY A 518 7.18 7.29 -2.38
N ASP A 519 7.87 8.24 -2.99
CA ASP A 519 9.12 7.98 -3.71
C ASP A 519 10.37 8.14 -2.83
N ASN A 520 10.24 8.78 -1.67
CA ASN A 520 11.31 9.16 -0.75
C ASN A 520 12.40 10.02 -1.42
N LEU A 521 12.01 10.95 -2.29
CA LEU A 521 12.89 11.89 -2.98
C LEU A 521 12.61 13.33 -2.52
N ASP A 522 13.66 14.12 -2.26
CA ASP A 522 13.54 15.57 -2.04
C ASP A 522 13.51 16.31 -3.39
N TYR A 523 13.05 17.57 -3.42
CA TYR A 523 13.01 18.38 -4.64
C TYR A 523 14.35 18.43 -5.40
N ARG A 524 15.48 18.32 -4.68
CA ARG A 524 16.83 18.28 -5.30
C ARG A 524 17.03 17.10 -6.23
N SER A 525 16.28 16.01 -6.05
CA SER A 525 16.28 14.86 -6.95
C SER A 525 15.68 15.17 -8.32
N ALA A 526 14.91 16.26 -8.48
CA ALA A 526 14.37 16.69 -9.77
C ALA A 526 15.49 16.99 -10.80
N ALA A 527 16.68 17.41 -10.34
CA ALA A 527 17.82 17.64 -11.23
C ALA A 527 18.39 16.35 -11.84
N GLN A 528 18.17 15.19 -11.21
CA GLN A 528 18.61 13.88 -11.71
C GLN A 528 17.47 13.04 -12.28
N ASP A 529 16.22 13.39 -11.99
CA ASP A 529 15.01 12.73 -12.48
C ASP A 529 14.06 13.73 -13.16
N PRO A 530 14.12 13.84 -14.50
CA PRO A 530 13.22 14.70 -15.28
C PRO A 530 11.73 14.33 -15.14
N ALA A 531 11.42 13.08 -14.78
CA ALA A 531 10.03 12.68 -14.56
C ALA A 531 9.51 13.23 -13.24
N LEU A 532 10.36 13.31 -12.20
CA LEU A 532 10.02 14.02 -10.97
C LEU A 532 9.86 15.51 -11.22
N ALA A 533 10.80 16.13 -11.94
CA ALA A 533 10.74 17.55 -12.28
C ALA A 533 9.40 17.94 -12.96
N ALA A 534 8.92 17.13 -13.90
CA ALA A 534 7.64 17.40 -14.57
C ALA A 534 6.42 17.40 -13.62
N VAL A 535 6.50 16.67 -12.50
CA VAL A 535 5.43 16.49 -11.51
C VAL A 535 5.44 17.59 -10.45
N VAL A 536 6.63 18.04 -10.04
CA VAL A 536 6.83 18.93 -8.87
C VAL A 536 7.21 20.37 -9.26
N GLN A 537 7.29 20.67 -10.56
CA GLN A 537 7.58 22.01 -11.07
C GLN A 537 6.30 22.85 -11.16
N ASP A 538 6.29 23.99 -10.47
CA ASP A 538 5.21 24.98 -10.54
C ASP A 538 4.90 25.40 -11.98
N ARG A 539 3.64 25.72 -12.25
CA ARG A 539 3.12 26.02 -13.59
C ARG A 539 2.54 27.42 -13.68
N LEU A 540 2.74 28.09 -14.81
CA LEU A 540 2.03 29.32 -15.16
C LEU A 540 1.23 29.12 -16.43
N PHE A 541 -0.09 29.27 -16.32
CA PHE A 541 -1.05 29.14 -17.41
C PHE A 541 -1.59 30.53 -17.76
N LEU A 542 -1.25 31.01 -18.96
CA LEU A 542 -1.75 32.27 -19.52
C LEU A 542 -3.16 32.07 -20.07
N ASN A 543 -4.10 32.92 -19.70
CA ASN A 543 -5.46 32.90 -20.23
C ASN A 543 -5.48 33.50 -21.64
N ASN A 544 -6.01 32.78 -22.63
CA ASN A 544 -6.03 33.25 -24.02
C ASN A 544 -7.24 34.17 -24.31
N GLY A 545 -8.14 34.38 -23.35
CA GLY A 545 -9.37 35.17 -23.50
C GLY A 545 -10.46 34.51 -24.36
N ASP A 546 -10.29 33.24 -24.72
CA ASP A 546 -11.24 32.44 -25.51
C ASP A 546 -11.77 31.21 -24.76
N GLY A 547 -11.57 31.18 -23.44
CA GLY A 547 -11.92 30.07 -22.55
C GLY A 547 -10.87 28.96 -22.50
N THR A 548 -9.69 29.17 -23.08
CA THR A 548 -8.55 28.26 -22.99
C THR A 548 -7.33 28.94 -22.38
N PHE A 549 -6.40 28.13 -21.89
CA PHE A 549 -5.14 28.57 -21.32
C PHE A 549 -3.95 27.93 -22.03
N THR A 550 -2.81 28.63 -22.00
CA THR A 550 -1.52 28.17 -22.52
C THR A 550 -0.52 28.03 -21.39
N ASP A 551 0.11 26.85 -21.22
CA ASP A 551 1.24 26.68 -20.30
C ASP A 551 2.46 27.43 -20.84
N ILE A 552 2.81 28.55 -20.20
CA ILE A 552 3.95 29.41 -20.55
C ILE A 552 5.12 29.24 -19.58
N THR A 553 5.10 28.23 -18.70
CA THR A 553 6.10 28.03 -17.64
C THR A 553 7.54 28.08 -18.18
N ALA A 554 7.78 27.36 -19.27
CA ALA A 554 9.13 27.25 -19.85
C ALA A 554 9.62 28.58 -20.46
N THR A 555 8.72 29.38 -21.04
CA THR A 555 9.07 30.69 -21.61
C THR A 555 9.17 31.76 -20.52
N ALA A 556 8.32 31.67 -19.49
CA ALA A 556 8.23 32.64 -18.42
C ALA A 556 9.39 32.56 -17.43
N PHE A 557 9.77 31.35 -17.01
CA PHE A 557 10.80 31.15 -15.96
C PHE A 557 12.11 30.55 -16.48
N ALA A 558 12.17 30.09 -17.73
CA ALA A 558 13.31 29.34 -18.25
C ALA A 558 13.74 28.18 -17.32
N GLU A 559 14.95 28.23 -16.76
CA GLU A 559 15.47 27.21 -15.82
C GLU A 559 15.16 27.53 -14.34
N HIS A 560 14.49 28.65 -14.05
CA HIS A 560 14.26 29.17 -12.69
C HIS A 560 12.89 28.82 -12.11
N ALA A 561 12.09 27.99 -12.80
CA ALA A 561 10.80 27.56 -12.28
C ALA A 561 10.98 26.90 -10.89
N ASN A 562 10.09 27.23 -9.95
CA ASN A 562 10.14 26.65 -8.63
C ASN A 562 9.79 25.14 -8.72
N VAL A 563 10.58 24.33 -8.02
CA VAL A 563 10.42 22.87 -7.92
C VAL A 563 10.30 22.40 -6.47
N ARG A 564 10.32 23.34 -5.52
CA ARG A 564 10.09 23.08 -4.09
C ARG A 564 8.61 22.84 -3.86
N SER A 565 8.25 22.40 -2.65
CA SER A 565 6.84 22.13 -2.36
C SER A 565 6.08 23.42 -2.04
N ALA A 566 5.43 24.01 -3.04
CA ALA A 566 4.59 25.19 -2.89
C ALA A 566 3.33 24.88 -2.07
N ALA A 567 2.98 25.79 -1.18
CA ALA A 567 1.82 25.69 -0.28
C ALA A 567 0.92 26.92 -0.33
N SER A 568 1.51 28.10 -0.57
CA SER A 568 0.79 29.37 -0.67
C SER A 568 1.44 30.24 -1.74
N ILE A 569 0.64 31.02 -2.45
CA ILE A 569 1.10 31.94 -3.48
C ILE A 569 0.43 33.30 -3.22
N ALA A 570 1.23 34.35 -3.16
CA ALA A 570 0.76 35.72 -3.15
C ALA A 570 1.18 36.42 -4.45
N CYS A 571 0.32 37.29 -4.97
CA CYS A 571 0.63 38.11 -6.12
C CYS A 571 0.37 39.59 -5.79
N GLY A 572 1.17 40.48 -6.36
CA GLY A 572 1.08 41.92 -6.14
C GLY A 572 2.20 42.65 -6.87
N ASP A 573 1.96 43.89 -7.27
CA ASP A 573 2.98 44.75 -7.88
C ASP A 573 3.84 45.34 -6.74
N VAL A 574 5.01 44.73 -6.47
CA VAL A 574 5.79 45.08 -5.27
C VAL A 574 6.73 46.26 -5.51
N ASP A 575 7.06 46.57 -6.76
CA ASP A 575 7.94 47.68 -7.11
C ASP A 575 7.23 48.82 -7.85
N ASN A 576 5.90 48.74 -7.93
CA ASN A 576 5.02 49.71 -8.55
C ASN A 576 5.38 49.96 -10.03
N ASP A 577 5.89 48.94 -10.73
CA ASP A 577 6.24 49.02 -12.16
C ASP A 577 5.06 48.71 -13.09
N GLY A 578 3.91 48.35 -12.52
CA GLY A 578 2.67 48.04 -13.21
C GLY A 578 2.54 46.57 -13.59
N TRP A 579 3.50 45.71 -13.26
CA TRP A 579 3.43 44.27 -13.50
C TRP A 579 3.25 43.51 -12.19
N THR A 580 2.31 42.58 -12.18
CA THR A 580 2.05 41.75 -10.99
C THR A 580 3.20 40.77 -10.76
N ASP A 581 3.83 40.81 -9.59
CA ASP A 581 4.89 39.88 -9.15
C ASP A 581 4.32 38.67 -8.39
N ILE A 582 5.17 37.66 -8.13
CA ILE A 582 4.76 36.40 -7.50
C ILE A 582 5.69 36.08 -6.32
N TYR A 583 5.09 35.79 -5.16
CA TYR A 583 5.78 35.19 -4.03
C TYR A 583 5.21 33.81 -3.72
N VAL A 584 6.07 32.80 -3.68
CA VAL A 584 5.72 31.41 -3.42
C VAL A 584 6.23 30.98 -2.05
N GLY A 585 5.29 30.70 -1.16
CA GLY A 585 5.53 30.06 0.13
C GLY A 585 5.71 28.56 -0.04
N ASN A 586 6.90 28.06 0.34
CA ASN A 586 7.26 26.65 0.24
C ASN A 586 7.24 25.96 1.61
N ARG A 587 6.93 24.66 1.60
CA ARG A 587 6.93 23.77 2.77
C ARG A 587 7.81 22.54 2.51
N ALA A 588 7.87 21.65 3.50
CA ALA A 588 8.58 20.39 3.37
C ALA A 588 7.92 19.48 2.32
N ASP A 589 8.74 18.64 1.69
CA ASP A 589 8.21 17.48 0.99
C ASP A 589 7.54 16.52 1.98
N GLN A 590 6.33 16.07 1.64
CA GLN A 590 5.43 15.33 2.50
C GLN A 590 6.01 14.00 2.99
N ASP A 591 6.93 13.37 2.23
CA ASP A 591 7.60 12.14 2.66
C ASP A 591 8.47 12.33 3.91
N PHE A 592 8.91 13.57 4.15
CA PHE A 592 9.85 13.92 5.21
C PHE A 592 9.24 14.76 6.34
N VAL A 593 7.95 15.10 6.25
CA VAL A 593 7.22 15.72 7.36
C VAL A 593 7.18 14.76 8.55
N ARG A 594 7.73 15.19 9.69
CA ARG A 594 7.79 14.43 10.95
C ARG A 594 7.46 15.35 12.13
N PHE A 595 6.26 15.20 12.69
CA PHE A 595 5.80 16.00 13.83
C PHE A 595 6.28 15.48 15.20
N ASP A 596 6.98 14.34 15.23
CA ASP A 596 7.42 13.65 16.44
C ASP A 596 8.92 13.79 16.71
N THR A 597 9.66 14.49 15.84
CA THR A 597 11.10 14.67 15.95
C THR A 597 11.47 16.13 16.07
N SER A 598 12.56 16.41 16.80
CA SER A 598 13.04 17.76 17.05
C SER A 598 13.82 18.38 15.88
N ARG A 599 13.47 18.00 14.66
CA ARG A 599 14.10 18.42 13.40
C ARG A 599 13.02 18.75 12.40
N HIS A 600 13.26 19.78 11.62
CA HIS A 600 12.30 20.38 10.73
C HIS A 600 12.96 20.68 9.39
N HIS A 601 12.39 20.13 8.34
CA HIS A 601 12.94 20.19 7.00
C HIS A 601 12.00 21.02 6.11
N GLY A 602 11.96 22.33 6.31
CA GLY A 602 11.22 23.23 5.41
C GLY A 602 11.94 23.47 4.10
N HIS A 603 11.43 24.33 3.24
CA HIS A 603 12.03 24.72 1.97
C HIS A 603 12.11 26.25 1.90
N TYR A 604 13.14 26.82 1.28
CA TYR A 604 13.16 28.28 1.09
C TYR A 604 12.01 28.73 0.20
N ASN A 605 11.40 29.86 0.54
CA ASN A 605 10.40 30.54 -0.31
C ASN A 605 11.06 31.14 -1.56
N THR A 606 10.26 31.53 -2.54
CA THR A 606 10.76 32.05 -3.81
C THR A 606 9.98 33.29 -4.23
N PHE A 607 10.69 34.33 -4.65
CA PHE A 607 10.13 35.57 -5.15
C PHE A 607 10.52 35.76 -6.62
N PHE A 608 9.51 35.87 -7.47
CA PHE A 608 9.64 36.13 -8.90
C PHE A 608 9.14 37.52 -9.23
N ARG A 609 10.06 38.38 -9.68
CA ARG A 609 9.73 39.67 -10.25
C ARG A 609 9.27 39.50 -11.70
N ASN A 610 8.14 40.07 -12.05
CA ASN A 610 7.66 40.14 -13.42
C ASN A 610 8.45 41.19 -14.20
N ASN A 611 9.06 40.81 -15.33
CA ASN A 611 9.81 41.74 -16.16
C ASN A 611 8.94 42.34 -17.29
N GLY A 612 7.65 42.01 -17.32
CA GLY A 612 6.75 42.30 -18.43
C GLY A 612 7.05 41.47 -19.68
N LEU A 613 6.59 41.99 -20.82
CA LEU A 613 6.73 41.36 -22.12
C LEU A 613 8.11 41.64 -22.74
N ASP A 614 8.77 40.59 -23.22
CA ASP A 614 10.02 40.69 -23.98
C ASP A 614 9.80 41.27 -25.40
N GLU A 615 10.88 41.41 -26.17
CA GLU A 615 10.82 41.91 -27.57
C GLU A 615 9.95 41.03 -28.50
N ASN A 616 9.68 39.78 -28.12
CA ASN A 616 8.86 38.84 -28.85
C ASN A 616 7.41 38.78 -28.33
N GLY A 617 7.08 39.53 -27.28
CA GLY A 617 5.77 39.53 -26.64
C GLY A 617 5.57 38.39 -25.65
N ASN A 618 6.63 37.74 -25.17
CA ASN A 618 6.53 36.71 -24.12
C ASN A 618 6.65 37.35 -22.74
N LEU A 619 5.77 36.97 -21.82
CA LEU A 619 5.89 37.31 -20.42
C LEU A 619 7.10 36.60 -19.80
N THR A 620 7.89 37.29 -18.97
CA THR A 620 9.11 36.74 -18.36
C THR A 620 9.26 37.14 -16.90
N PHE A 621 9.86 36.26 -16.10
CA PHE A 621 10.09 36.47 -14.66
C PHE A 621 11.54 36.25 -14.27
N SER A 622 11.99 36.98 -13.25
CA SER A 622 13.32 36.87 -12.65
C SER A 622 13.20 36.42 -11.19
N ASP A 623 13.90 35.35 -10.79
CA ASP A 623 14.05 35.01 -9.38
C ASP A 623 14.97 36.05 -8.71
N LEU A 624 14.41 36.87 -7.83
CA LEU A 624 15.13 37.89 -7.07
C LEU A 624 15.11 37.60 -5.56
N THR A 625 14.85 36.36 -5.16
CA THR A 625 14.69 35.99 -3.74
C THR A 625 15.89 36.41 -2.90
N LEU A 626 17.11 36.23 -3.41
CA LEU A 626 18.34 36.56 -2.69
C LEU A 626 18.61 38.06 -2.69
N GLU A 627 18.52 38.70 -3.86
CA GLU A 627 18.77 40.12 -4.06
C GLU A 627 17.80 40.99 -3.27
N ALA A 628 16.53 40.58 -3.19
CA ALA A 628 15.47 41.26 -2.47
C ALA A 628 15.55 41.06 -0.94
N GLY A 629 16.46 40.23 -0.42
CA GLY A 629 16.56 39.97 1.03
C GLY A 629 15.48 39.03 1.58
N LEU A 630 14.78 38.30 0.71
CA LEU A 630 13.67 37.40 1.06
C LEU A 630 14.10 35.97 1.38
N VAL A 631 15.40 35.71 1.48
CA VAL A 631 15.90 34.43 1.99
C VAL A 631 15.56 34.32 3.47
N SER A 632 14.62 33.44 3.77
CA SER A 632 14.19 33.18 5.13
C SER A 632 15.38 32.90 6.05
N PRO A 633 15.41 33.51 7.25
CA PRO A 633 16.40 33.18 8.25
C PRO A 633 16.25 31.72 8.68
N PRO A 634 17.32 31.11 9.26
CA PRO A 634 17.23 29.76 9.79
C PRO A 634 16.07 29.61 10.78
N ILE A 635 15.37 28.48 10.69
CA ILE A 635 14.27 28.17 11.61
C ILE A 635 14.72 28.28 13.07
N ARG A 636 13.85 28.83 13.93
CA ARG A 636 14.08 28.85 15.37
C ARG A 636 13.33 27.70 16.04
N MET A 637 14.04 26.87 16.81
CA MET A 637 13.51 25.77 17.62
C MET A 637 14.06 25.80 19.05
N ARG A 638 13.15 25.69 20.03
CA ARG A 638 13.45 25.78 21.47
C ARG A 638 12.99 24.51 22.18
N ASP A 639 13.81 23.99 23.08
CA ASP A 639 13.43 22.92 23.99
C ASP A 639 12.50 23.44 25.12
N PRO A 640 11.92 22.56 25.98
CA PRO A 640 11.06 22.98 27.07
C PRO A 640 11.73 23.91 28.11
N ASP A 641 13.06 23.95 28.14
CA ASP A 641 13.85 24.82 29.02
C ASP A 641 14.24 26.14 28.33
N GLY A 642 13.81 26.37 27.09
CA GLY A 642 14.07 27.57 26.30
C GLY A 642 15.43 27.57 25.58
N ASN A 643 16.17 26.46 25.56
CA ASN A 643 17.46 26.41 24.87
C ASN A 643 17.29 26.12 23.38
N PRO A 644 18.16 26.68 22.50
CA PRO A 644 18.19 26.35 21.08
C PRO A 644 18.46 24.86 20.83
N ILE A 645 17.62 24.22 20.01
CA ILE A 645 17.86 22.85 19.53
C ILE A 645 18.72 22.92 18.28
N THR A 646 19.97 22.47 18.38
CA THR A 646 20.95 22.58 17.29
C THR A 646 21.46 21.23 16.81
N PHE A 647 21.82 21.18 15.53
CA PHE A 647 22.36 20.02 14.85
C PHE A 647 23.76 20.32 14.28
N PRO A 648 24.67 19.34 14.31
CA PRO A 648 26.04 19.56 13.86
C PRO A 648 26.13 19.76 12.34
N ARG A 649 26.90 20.79 11.92
CA ARG A 649 27.23 21.06 10.52
C ARG A 649 28.74 20.78 10.28
N PRO A 650 29.12 19.88 9.36
CA PRO A 650 30.51 19.65 8.98
C PRO A 650 31.17 20.93 8.50
N GLY A 651 32.22 21.37 9.19
CA GLY A 651 33.03 22.53 8.79
C GLY A 651 32.37 23.89 9.01
N GLY A 652 31.26 23.98 9.76
CA GLY A 652 30.59 25.24 10.08
C GLY A 652 29.91 25.22 11.45
N GLU A 653 29.27 26.33 11.81
CA GLU A 653 28.50 26.42 13.05
C GLU A 653 27.25 25.52 13.00
N PRO A 654 26.83 24.95 14.15
CA PRO A 654 25.59 24.19 14.27
C PRO A 654 24.39 24.97 13.73
N ILE A 655 23.44 24.25 13.15
CA ILE A 655 22.20 24.83 12.61
C ILE A 655 21.08 24.50 13.58
N GLU A 656 20.28 25.50 13.89
CA GLU A 656 19.10 25.31 14.72
C GLU A 656 17.98 24.59 13.94
N GLY A 657 17.29 23.65 14.58
CA GLY A 657 16.11 22.97 14.04
C GLY A 657 16.29 22.08 12.81
N PHE A 658 17.45 22.07 12.15
CA PHE A 658 17.65 21.39 10.86
C PHE A 658 18.75 20.31 10.88
N ASP A 659 18.37 19.05 10.67
CA ASP A 659 19.27 17.89 10.72
C ASP A 659 19.78 17.48 9.33
N ILE A 660 20.95 17.98 8.94
CA ILE A 660 21.55 17.67 7.62
C ILE A 660 21.89 16.19 7.39
N SER A 661 21.82 15.33 8.41
CA SER A 661 22.12 13.90 8.25
C SER A 661 20.98 13.14 7.58
N VAL A 662 19.80 13.75 7.49
CA VAL A 662 18.65 13.19 6.77
C VAL A 662 18.87 13.37 5.28
N VAL A 663 18.89 12.24 4.59
CA VAL A 663 19.05 12.18 3.13
C VAL A 663 17.92 11.40 2.49
N ASP A 664 17.60 11.78 1.26
CA ASP A 664 16.62 11.10 0.42
C ASP A 664 17.18 9.79 -0.18
N ALA A 665 16.39 9.08 -0.99
CA ALA A 665 16.80 7.82 -1.59
C ALA A 665 18.00 7.94 -2.55
N ASN A 666 18.28 9.14 -3.07
CA ASN A 666 19.42 9.44 -3.94
C ASN A 666 20.64 9.95 -3.15
N GLY A 667 20.51 10.16 -1.84
CA GLY A 667 21.57 10.67 -0.97
C GLY A 667 21.66 12.20 -0.93
N ASN A 668 20.66 12.91 -1.47
CA ASN A 668 20.56 14.36 -1.35
C ASN A 668 20.10 14.74 0.06
N VAL A 669 20.61 15.83 0.62
CA VAL A 669 20.11 16.36 1.91
C VAL A 669 18.66 16.79 1.75
N VAL A 670 17.81 16.37 2.67
CA VAL A 670 16.38 16.66 2.66
C VAL A 670 16.11 18.06 3.19
N GLY A 671 15.40 18.85 2.40
CA GLY A 671 14.95 20.18 2.76
C GLY A 671 16.04 21.25 2.90
N ASP A 672 15.63 22.41 3.40
CA ASP A 672 16.41 23.59 3.71
C ASP A 672 16.23 23.93 5.20
N PRO A 673 17.14 24.70 5.82
CA PRO A 673 16.99 25.18 7.19
C PRO A 673 15.94 26.32 7.28
N ALA A 674 14.76 26.14 6.68
CA ALA A 674 13.68 27.12 6.64
C ALA A 674 12.43 26.61 7.37
N GLY A 675 11.51 27.52 7.66
CA GLY A 675 10.16 27.21 8.14
C GLY A 675 9.33 26.48 7.06
N GLN A 676 8.19 25.96 7.48
CA GLN A 676 7.20 25.39 6.56
C GLN A 676 6.10 26.42 6.34
N THR A 677 6.14 27.11 5.21
CA THR A 677 5.18 28.18 4.92
C THR A 677 3.81 27.58 4.63
N TRP A 678 2.77 28.11 5.27
CA TRP A 678 1.36 27.73 5.04
C TRP A 678 0.53 28.84 4.43
N ALA A 679 0.86 30.09 4.72
CA ALA A 679 0.19 31.23 4.12
C ALA A 679 1.15 32.38 3.88
N THR A 680 0.91 33.11 2.80
CA THR A 680 1.65 34.28 2.37
C THR A 680 0.65 35.31 1.89
N MET A 681 0.95 36.59 2.08
CA MET A 681 0.08 37.66 1.61
C MET A 681 0.86 38.95 1.38
N PHE A 682 0.42 39.71 0.38
CA PHE A 682 0.86 41.08 0.15
C PHE A 682 -0.24 42.05 0.57
N PHE A 683 0.12 43.07 1.34
CA PHE A 683 -0.70 44.26 1.58
C PHE A 683 0.16 45.39 2.12
N ASP A 684 -0.25 46.63 1.88
CA ASP A 684 0.39 47.82 2.44
C ASP A 684 -0.01 47.94 3.92
N HIS A 685 0.87 47.53 4.83
CA HIS A 685 0.56 47.52 6.27
C HIS A 685 0.93 48.83 6.96
N ASP A 686 1.85 49.64 6.41
CA ASP A 686 2.29 50.89 7.00
C ASP A 686 1.86 52.16 6.21
N SER A 687 0.99 51.97 5.23
CA SER A 687 0.34 53.01 4.42
C SER A 687 1.32 53.89 3.65
N ASP A 688 2.48 53.37 3.29
CA ASP A 688 3.49 54.11 2.53
C ASP A 688 3.33 53.96 1.00
N GLY A 689 2.40 53.09 0.57
CA GLY A 689 2.00 52.90 -0.81
C GLY A 689 2.76 51.79 -1.54
N ASP A 690 3.61 51.02 -0.87
CA ASP A 690 4.14 49.77 -1.40
C ASP A 690 3.59 48.54 -0.64
N LEU A 691 3.67 47.36 -1.27
CA LEU A 691 3.09 46.14 -0.71
C LEU A 691 4.12 45.44 0.17
N ASP A 692 3.76 45.23 1.44
CA ASP A 692 4.56 44.45 2.38
C ASP A 692 4.18 42.97 2.37
N LEU A 693 5.08 42.13 2.87
CA LEU A 693 4.93 40.68 2.82
C LEU A 693 4.83 40.07 4.22
N TRP A 694 3.74 39.34 4.45
CA TRP A 694 3.54 38.53 5.66
C TRP A 694 3.60 37.05 5.33
N VAL A 695 4.28 36.27 6.17
CA VAL A 695 4.53 34.84 5.97
C VAL A 695 4.24 34.07 7.28
N ALA A 696 3.30 33.14 7.19
CA ALA A 696 2.93 32.23 8.27
C ALA A 696 3.68 30.90 8.12
N ASP A 697 4.61 30.65 9.03
CA ASP A 697 5.39 29.42 9.08
C ASP A 697 4.95 28.51 10.24
N ASP A 698 4.81 27.22 9.94
CA ASP A 698 4.63 26.19 10.96
C ASP A 698 5.96 25.87 11.64
N GLY A 699 5.95 25.95 12.98
CA GLY A 699 7.08 25.60 13.83
C GLY A 699 8.18 26.67 13.90
N ASP A 700 7.93 27.87 13.38
CA ASP A 700 8.83 29.02 13.40
C ASP A 700 8.10 30.28 13.89
N ARG A 701 8.77 31.43 13.87
CA ARG A 701 8.15 32.73 14.15
C ARG A 701 7.28 33.22 12.99
N LEU A 702 6.32 34.09 13.30
CA LEU A 702 5.64 34.88 12.29
C LEU A 702 6.66 35.81 11.63
N LYS A 703 6.70 35.86 10.29
CA LYS A 703 7.65 36.69 9.54
C LYS A 703 6.91 37.82 8.85
N VAL A 704 7.45 39.02 9.01
CA VAL A 704 6.92 40.23 8.38
C VAL A 704 8.08 40.97 7.74
N TYR A 705 7.93 41.23 6.45
CA TYR A 705 8.91 41.90 5.63
C TYR A 705 8.31 43.21 5.16
N ARG A 706 8.87 44.32 5.66
CA ARG A 706 8.55 45.63 5.10
C ARG A 706 9.22 45.76 3.74
N ASN A 707 8.48 46.27 2.78
CA ASN A 707 9.02 46.62 1.51
C ASN A 707 9.79 47.96 1.64
N ASP A 708 11.09 47.92 1.33
CA ASP A 708 11.98 49.08 1.32
C ASP A 708 12.48 49.32 -0.11
N SER A 709 11.70 48.89 -1.10
CA SER A 709 12.08 48.94 -2.49
C SER A 709 12.25 50.38 -2.95
N THR A 710 13.20 50.59 -3.85
CA THR A 710 13.44 51.90 -4.44
C THR A 710 13.48 51.76 -5.95
N ALA A 711 13.46 52.89 -6.66
CA ALA A 711 13.69 52.90 -8.11
C ALA A 711 15.03 52.25 -8.54
N ASN A 712 15.97 52.01 -7.62
CA ASN A 712 17.25 51.36 -7.90
C ASN A 712 17.23 49.83 -7.70
N GLY A 713 16.14 49.26 -7.17
CA GLY A 713 16.01 47.82 -6.95
C GLY A 713 15.04 47.47 -5.82
N ILE A 714 14.59 46.21 -5.85
CA ILE A 714 13.69 45.61 -4.86
C ILE A 714 14.48 45.23 -3.61
N SER A 715 13.94 45.55 -2.44
CA SER A 715 14.56 45.23 -1.15
C SER A 715 13.49 45.08 -0.07
N PHE A 716 13.57 44.01 0.72
CA PHE A 716 12.71 43.78 1.86
C PHE A 716 13.52 43.71 3.15
N THR A 717 12.97 44.29 4.21
CA THR A 717 13.54 44.24 5.56
C THR A 717 12.61 43.47 6.49
N SER A 718 13.15 42.44 7.15
CA SER A 718 12.45 41.72 8.23
C SER A 718 12.26 42.65 9.45
N ILE A 719 11.01 42.80 9.89
CA ILE A 719 10.60 43.74 10.95
C ILE A 719 9.77 43.09 12.06
N GLU A 720 9.56 41.77 12.05
CA GLU A 720 8.71 41.09 13.04
C GLU A 720 9.14 41.34 14.50
N GLU A 721 10.45 41.45 14.76
CA GLU A 721 11.00 41.75 16.09
C GLU A 721 10.76 43.21 16.48
N GLN A 722 10.77 44.13 15.50
CA GLN A 722 10.48 45.55 15.72
C GLN A 722 8.99 45.76 16.04
N LEU A 723 8.13 44.96 15.41
CA LEU A 723 6.69 44.92 15.67
C LEU A 723 6.34 44.17 16.97
N GLY A 724 7.26 43.41 17.55
CA GLY A 724 7.04 42.62 18.78
C GLY A 724 6.11 41.41 18.57
N ILE A 725 6.01 40.92 17.34
CA ILE A 725 5.15 39.78 16.95
C ILE A 725 5.95 38.54 16.53
N ASP A 726 7.26 38.51 16.79
CA ASP A 726 8.21 37.45 16.45
C ASP A 726 8.06 36.17 17.30
N GLN A 727 6.84 35.88 17.75
CA GLN A 727 6.53 34.72 18.57
C GLN A 727 6.57 33.43 17.75
N MET A 728 7.19 32.39 18.32
CA MET A 728 7.16 31.04 17.73
C MET A 728 5.75 30.46 17.78
N GLY A 729 5.29 29.86 16.70
CA GLY A 729 3.95 29.29 16.61
C GLY A 729 3.81 28.27 15.50
N GLN A 730 2.62 27.67 15.39
CA GLN A 730 2.24 26.91 14.21
C GLN A 730 1.29 27.76 13.37
N TRP A 731 1.84 28.78 12.72
CA TRP A 731 1.06 29.77 12.01
C TRP A 731 0.51 29.17 10.72
N MET A 732 -0.80 29.33 10.48
CA MET A 732 -1.50 28.62 9.40
C MET A 732 -2.08 29.53 8.32
N GLY A 733 -2.45 30.77 8.65
CA GLY A 733 -3.26 31.58 7.76
C GLY A 733 -3.60 32.96 8.32
N PHE A 734 -3.98 33.85 7.41
CA PHE A 734 -4.32 35.24 7.67
C PHE A 734 -5.72 35.58 7.14
N ALA A 735 -6.36 36.58 7.76
CA ALA A 735 -7.49 37.28 7.20
C ALA A 735 -7.31 38.78 7.46
N LEU A 736 -7.59 39.61 6.45
CA LEU A 736 -7.57 41.06 6.56
C LEU A 736 -8.96 41.62 6.74
N GLY A 737 -9.04 42.73 7.47
CA GLY A 737 -10.20 43.59 7.46
C GLY A 737 -10.03 44.76 8.41
N ASP A 738 -10.50 45.93 8.00
CA ASP A 738 -10.68 47.10 8.86
C ASP A 738 -11.90 46.84 9.76
N TYR A 739 -11.69 46.16 10.89
CA TYR A 739 -12.82 45.69 11.72
C TYR A 739 -13.40 46.80 12.60
N ASP A 740 -12.60 47.84 12.86
CA ASP A 740 -12.95 48.93 13.76
C ASP A 740 -13.31 50.24 13.03
N GLY A 741 -13.11 50.27 11.70
CA GLY A 741 -13.50 51.33 10.79
C GLY A 741 -12.54 52.52 10.77
N ASP A 742 -11.28 52.33 11.15
CA ASP A 742 -10.28 53.39 11.20
C ASP A 742 -9.51 53.59 9.88
N GLY A 743 -9.69 52.66 8.93
CA GLY A 743 -9.11 52.70 7.60
C GLY A 743 -7.79 51.95 7.47
N ASP A 744 -7.24 51.44 8.57
CA ASP A 744 -6.08 50.55 8.56
C ASP A 744 -6.55 49.09 8.44
N LEU A 745 -5.86 48.27 7.63
CA LEU A 745 -6.19 46.85 7.54
C LEU A 745 -5.62 46.12 8.75
N ASP A 746 -6.50 45.56 9.58
CA ASP A 746 -6.12 44.68 10.68
C ASP A 746 -5.90 43.25 10.21
N VAL A 747 -5.10 42.50 10.97
CA VAL A 747 -4.71 41.13 10.62
C VAL A 747 -5.21 40.16 11.66
N PHE A 748 -6.08 39.23 11.27
CA PHE A 748 -6.36 38.04 12.06
C PHE A 748 -5.43 36.90 11.64
N VAL A 749 -4.56 36.45 12.54
CA VAL A 749 -3.64 35.33 12.31
C VAL A 749 -4.11 34.07 13.04
N THR A 750 -4.05 32.94 12.34
CA THR A 750 -4.45 31.63 12.87
C THR A 750 -3.26 30.76 13.26
N ASN A 751 -3.44 29.95 14.30
CA ASN A 751 -2.41 29.05 14.85
C ASN A 751 -3.04 27.67 15.15
N MET A 752 -2.31 26.56 14.95
CA MET A 752 -2.80 25.21 15.26
C MET A 752 -2.76 24.83 16.75
N GLY A 753 -2.11 25.61 17.60
CA GLY A 753 -2.32 25.51 19.05
C GLY A 753 -1.46 24.49 19.82
N PHE A 754 -0.40 23.91 19.23
CA PHE A 754 0.51 22.99 19.93
C PHE A 754 1.95 23.12 19.43
N GLN A 755 2.96 23.13 20.33
CA GLN A 755 4.36 23.13 19.91
C GLN A 755 4.83 21.71 19.53
N PRO A 756 5.46 21.46 18.35
CA PRO A 756 5.91 20.13 17.91
C PRO A 756 6.83 19.36 18.88
N LEU A 757 7.40 20.03 19.88
CA LEU A 757 8.44 19.51 20.78
C LEU A 757 7.94 19.12 22.17
N ALA A 758 6.66 19.31 22.49
CA ALA A 758 6.11 19.01 23.81
C ALA A 758 5.32 17.67 23.84
N ARG A 759 6.01 16.53 23.73
CA ARG A 759 5.46 15.25 24.26
C ARG A 759 6.47 14.50 25.13
N PRO A 760 6.48 14.73 26.45
CA PRO A 760 6.54 13.64 27.41
C PRO A 760 5.11 13.22 27.73
N TRP A 761 4.76 12.02 27.26
CA TRP A 761 3.47 11.38 27.49
C TRP A 761 3.06 11.41 28.98
N THR A 762 1.95 12.10 29.32
CA THR A 762 1.29 12.04 30.63
C THR A 762 -0.24 11.91 30.50
N GLY A 763 -0.72 11.09 29.56
CA GLY A 763 -2.02 10.42 29.66
C GLY A 763 -3.32 11.26 29.62
N VAL A 764 -3.29 12.59 29.67
CA VAL A 764 -4.47 13.44 29.45
C VAL A 764 -4.05 14.72 28.73
N PRO A 765 -4.48 14.96 27.48
CA PRO A 765 -4.35 16.28 26.85
C PRO A 765 -5.18 17.30 27.64
N SER A 766 -4.57 18.39 28.09
CA SER A 766 -5.30 19.57 28.56
C SER A 766 -5.16 20.67 27.50
N PRO A 767 -6.25 21.27 27.00
CA PRO A 767 -6.24 22.33 25.98
C PRO A 767 -5.78 23.69 26.52
N ASP A 768 -5.02 23.72 27.63
CA ASP A 768 -4.76 24.94 28.37
C ASP A 768 -3.46 25.64 27.91
N CYS A 769 -3.62 26.74 27.19
CA CYS A 769 -2.56 27.59 26.64
C CYS A 769 -1.67 28.25 27.72
N VAL A 770 -2.09 28.22 28.99
CA VAL A 770 -1.35 28.79 30.15
C VAL A 770 0.05 28.18 30.32
N TYR A 771 0.30 26.99 29.77
CA TYR A 771 1.60 26.32 29.87
C TYR A 771 2.68 26.90 28.96
N TYR A 772 2.33 27.41 27.76
CA TYR A 772 3.31 27.79 26.74
C TYR A 772 3.69 29.26 26.78
N HIS A 773 2.81 30.14 27.24
CA HIS A 773 3.05 31.58 27.34
C HIS A 773 4.21 32.04 28.26
N PRO A 774 4.51 31.35 29.38
CA PRO A 774 5.59 31.76 30.28
C PRO A 774 7.00 31.43 29.77
N SER A 775 7.12 30.56 28.78
CA SER A 775 8.39 30.16 28.17
C SER A 775 8.45 30.66 26.74
N GLU A 776 9.63 31.03 26.23
CA GLU A 776 9.84 31.35 24.80
C GLU A 776 9.64 30.11 23.88
N SER A 777 8.86 29.12 24.32
CA SER A 777 8.59 27.85 23.65
C SER A 777 7.48 27.97 22.59
N GLY A 778 6.75 29.08 22.57
CA GLY A 778 5.79 29.43 21.51
C GLY A 778 4.39 29.77 22.02
N THR A 779 3.48 30.09 21.10
CA THR A 779 2.08 30.46 21.37
C THR A 779 1.10 29.49 20.73
N CYS A 780 -0.07 29.37 21.36
CA CYS A 780 -1.18 28.56 20.90
C CYS A 780 -2.42 29.41 20.56
N PHE A 781 -2.27 30.74 20.56
CA PHE A 781 -3.37 31.66 20.29
C PHE A 781 -3.49 32.02 18.82
N HIS A 782 -4.73 32.09 18.35
CA HIS A 782 -5.10 32.97 17.25
C HIS A 782 -5.05 34.41 17.77
N ALA A 783 -4.61 35.35 16.94
CA ALA A 783 -4.53 36.75 17.34
C ALA A 783 -5.22 37.63 16.31
N LEU A 784 -6.06 38.55 16.79
CA LEU A 784 -6.40 39.75 16.05
C LEU A 784 -5.33 40.79 16.37
N ILE A 785 -4.57 41.20 15.37
CA ILE A 785 -3.53 42.21 15.44
C ILE A 785 -4.15 43.49 14.88
N GLU A 786 -4.39 44.43 15.78
CA GLU A 786 -4.88 45.75 15.43
C GLU A 786 -3.73 46.55 14.79
N ASN A 787 -3.95 47.06 13.58
CA ASN A 787 -2.99 47.90 12.90
C ASN A 787 -3.25 49.36 13.29
N ARG A 788 -2.21 50.04 13.79
CA ARG A 788 -2.35 51.35 14.47
C ARG A 788 -1.52 52.44 13.83
N VAL A 789 -1.26 52.30 12.54
CA VAL A 789 -0.38 53.19 11.77
C VAL A 789 -0.91 54.63 11.78
N ASN A 790 -2.23 54.81 11.82
CA ASN A 790 -2.87 56.12 11.88
C ASN A 790 -3.21 56.65 13.30
N GLU A 791 -2.82 55.95 14.39
CA GLU A 791 -3.17 56.33 15.77
C GLU A 791 -2.55 57.66 16.27
N GLY A 792 -1.62 58.27 15.53
CA GLY A 792 -1.17 59.63 15.79
C GLY A 792 -2.29 60.69 15.76
N ALA A 793 -3.50 60.34 15.29
CA ALA A 793 -4.64 61.23 15.12
C ALA A 793 -5.71 61.23 16.25
N ASP A 794 -5.83 60.20 17.10
CA ASP A 794 -6.83 60.13 18.19
C ASP A 794 -6.20 59.98 19.59
N PRO A 795 -6.23 61.02 20.44
CA PRO A 795 -5.65 60.97 21.79
C PRO A 795 -6.44 60.11 22.81
N ASN A 796 -7.58 59.50 22.45
CA ASN A 796 -8.41 58.73 23.37
C ASN A 796 -8.30 57.20 23.24
N ARG A 797 -7.73 56.67 22.15
CA ARG A 797 -7.39 55.25 22.04
C ARG A 797 -6.00 55.05 22.64
N ARG A 798 -5.86 54.10 23.58
CA ARG A 798 -4.57 53.77 24.19
C ARG A 798 -4.00 52.55 23.47
N GLY A 799 -2.79 52.73 22.91
CA GLY A 799 -1.84 51.73 22.42
C GLY A 799 -2.01 50.34 23.02
#